data_AF-A0A4T0FMZ2-F1
#
_entry.id   AF-A0A4T0FMZ2-F1
#
_cell.length_a   1.000
_cell.length_b   1.000
_cell.length_c   1.000
_cell.angle_alpha   90.00
_cell.angle_beta   90.00
_cell.angle_gamma   90.00
#
_symmetry.space_group_name_H-M   'P 1'
#
loop_
_entity.id
_entity.type
_entity.pdbx_description
1 polymer ?
#
loop_
_entity_poly.entity_id
_entity_poly.type
_entity_poly.pdbx_seq_one_letter_code
_entity_poly.pdbx_strand_id
1 'polypeptide(L)'
;MKLASILLAILSAVYAASILSIDLGSDSLKIATIGSGHLDVVLDKDSSRKLQSTVGFKGDERLFGKQALQNSNKNPKSSYPHLKMLIGKTSHADSTQRWKHIWGSVDTSETDRGTLQLHSPKDSFSIEELLAMQFHYARQLAEMQSGETIKDVVLTLPPYFSVYERQAVLDAVNLAALQPLALINDGSAVAVNYAMTRQFDSTPSSYIIYDAGASSLSATLVEISSTAPPKKRFGNQQNTTNIDVVGTAYDDSVGGVDLDHKLRDVLADAFQQQHRLDNSWRSNARAWNKLLVEAGRVKHILSANSESQATIEGLYDELDFKTFVSRDTFKSATQQYEQRWSHPIAQVLEKTGRNIDSVDAVILTGGASRIPVIQSQVRDYVGDGKISTSVNADESAVLGAAFYGATFSKSFRTKPLVVKDASVFTMEVVGDGVNSVLWKEGESLPTNTTVSFEPKDATVMVQYTSDSVPHDQQAPYMQTTVTGVEEALKEINLSYQEAVAANVRVELNVEQTAFSLVFPASAELVVPAPASSEGLTGKLKEWFSGSAKEEEENGTATEATQTPEQQPQEKRIKLETSSLPASLHPMTVDAKGASMEKLFALNYAETLKSLREESFNAFESKLYVLKDVMANEEGKFSAFQNATQPHEREALQKQHAASMAWLEEEGWSASLEQIQEESKKIIALEQPIKDRIKNVQVKGDALNDLQRALFAGRTFLQQARKNLTTTDESRYTFKEVDEFEAHLFQTENWLRPLMRKDEQAMPWEEGAYTATELENAGRSVQEYFMELTNRKPVKKTSESASTSATETAESAESTSASASATSATSESAHTTSTPESKSTETSTSEAGHHTHDEL
;
A
#
# COMPACT_ATOMS: atom_id res chain seq x y z
N MET A 1 11.69 0.35 -33.70
CA MET A 1 12.10 0.81 -32.35
C MET A 1 11.01 1.57 -31.61
N LYS A 2 10.46 2.69 -32.13
CA LYS A 2 9.41 3.47 -31.41
C LYS A 2 8.15 2.67 -31.02
N LEU A 3 7.67 1.75 -31.87
CA LEU A 3 6.56 0.86 -31.51
C LEU A 3 6.93 -0.16 -30.43
N ALA A 4 8.18 -0.66 -30.42
CA ALA A 4 8.66 -1.59 -29.40
C ALA A 4 8.85 -0.89 -28.05
N SER A 5 9.27 0.38 -28.04
CA SER A 5 9.35 1.21 -26.84
C SER A 5 7.97 1.56 -26.28
N ILE A 6 6.97 1.80 -27.14
CA ILE A 6 5.57 2.00 -26.73
C ILE A 6 4.97 0.69 -26.20
N LEU A 7 5.25 -0.45 -26.87
CA LEU A 7 4.81 -1.76 -26.37
C LEU A 7 5.49 -2.10 -25.04
N LEU A 8 6.78 -1.80 -24.85
CA LEU A 8 7.48 -2.00 -23.59
C LEU A 8 6.93 -1.10 -22.48
N ALA A 9 6.56 0.14 -22.79
CA ALA A 9 5.93 1.07 -21.85
C ALA A 9 4.50 0.64 -21.46
N ILE A 10 3.76 0.04 -22.39
CA ILE A 10 2.43 -0.55 -22.13
C ILE A 10 2.57 -1.89 -21.40
N LEU A 11 3.58 -2.70 -21.69
CA LEU A 11 3.89 -3.95 -20.97
C LEU A 11 4.43 -3.69 -19.57
N SER A 12 5.16 -2.60 -19.32
CA SER A 12 5.57 -2.18 -17.97
C SER A 12 4.37 -1.70 -17.12
N ALA A 13 3.34 -1.13 -17.74
CA ALA A 13 2.10 -0.76 -17.06
C ALA A 13 1.20 -1.96 -16.68
N VAL A 14 1.59 -3.19 -17.08
CA VAL A 14 0.90 -4.44 -16.75
C VAL A 14 1.61 -5.22 -15.61
N TYR A 15 2.70 -4.69 -15.05
CA TYR A 15 3.33 -5.30 -13.87
C TYR A 15 2.51 -4.98 -12.61
N ALA A 16 2.08 -6.05 -11.94
CA ALA A 16 1.21 -6.15 -10.78
C ALA A 16 1.04 -4.86 -9.95
N ALA A 17 -0.17 -4.32 -9.89
CA ALA A 17 -0.50 -3.25 -8.96
C ALA A 17 -0.46 -3.79 -7.52
N SER A 18 0.46 -3.27 -6.71
CA SER A 18 0.46 -3.43 -5.26
C SER A 18 -0.91 -3.08 -4.65
N ILE A 19 -1.34 -3.86 -3.67
CA ILE A 19 -2.50 -3.53 -2.84
C ILE A 19 -2.01 -2.75 -1.63
N LEU A 20 -2.66 -1.62 -1.36
CA LEU A 20 -2.47 -0.84 -0.15
C LEU A 20 -3.27 -1.43 1.00
N SER A 21 -2.66 -1.52 2.17
CA SER A 21 -3.35 -1.81 3.40
C SER A 21 -3.18 -0.66 4.38
N ILE A 22 -4.28 -0.23 5.00
CA ILE A 22 -4.28 0.84 5.99
C ILE A 22 -4.93 0.34 7.27
N ASP A 23 -4.17 0.31 8.36
CA ASP A 23 -4.73 0.33 9.71
C ASP A 23 -5.13 1.76 10.04
N LEU A 24 -6.44 2.02 10.00
CA LEU A 24 -7.00 3.33 10.32
C LEU A 24 -7.09 3.48 11.84
N GLY A 25 -5.97 3.81 12.48
CA GLY A 25 -5.92 4.10 13.90
C GLY A 25 -6.27 5.55 14.26
N SER A 26 -6.88 5.78 15.42
CA SER A 26 -7.25 7.13 15.88
C SER A 26 -6.04 8.00 16.20
N ASP A 27 -4.99 7.43 16.81
CA ASP A 27 -3.76 8.17 17.13
C ASP A 27 -2.72 8.07 16.00
N SER A 28 -2.55 6.88 15.42
CA SER A 28 -1.60 6.65 14.34
C SER A 28 -2.11 5.62 13.33
N LEU A 29 -1.89 5.90 12.06
CA LEU A 29 -2.07 4.96 10.96
C LEU A 29 -0.82 4.11 10.79
N LYS A 30 -1.02 2.90 10.28
CA LYS A 30 0.05 2.05 9.74
C LYS A 30 -0.35 1.67 8.34
N ILE A 31 0.64 1.64 7.48
CA ILE A 31 0.46 1.43 6.05
C ILE A 31 1.33 0.24 5.66
N ALA A 32 0.79 -0.66 4.87
CA ALA A 32 1.55 -1.75 4.27
C ALA A 32 1.19 -1.89 2.79
N THR A 33 2.09 -2.48 2.03
CA THR A 33 1.87 -2.86 0.64
C THR A 33 2.09 -4.36 0.48
N ILE A 34 1.23 -5.01 -0.30
CA ILE A 34 1.49 -6.35 -0.81
C ILE A 34 1.57 -6.29 -2.33
N GLY A 35 2.76 -6.56 -2.86
CA GLY A 35 3.14 -6.32 -4.25
C GLY A 35 4.38 -7.11 -4.63
N SER A 36 4.48 -7.55 -5.89
CA SER A 36 5.66 -8.30 -6.37
C SER A 36 6.07 -9.52 -5.50
N GLY A 37 5.11 -10.12 -4.79
CA GLY A 37 5.33 -11.26 -3.89
C GLY A 37 5.83 -10.92 -2.48
N HIS A 38 6.00 -9.64 -2.16
CA HIS A 38 6.50 -9.14 -0.87
C HIS A 38 5.41 -8.38 -0.11
N LEU A 39 5.45 -8.50 1.22
CA LEU A 39 4.61 -7.75 2.15
C LEU A 39 5.53 -6.83 2.95
N ASP A 40 5.35 -5.52 2.76
CA ASP A 40 6.21 -4.51 3.36
C ASP A 40 5.39 -3.47 4.11
N VAL A 41 5.86 -3.06 5.28
CA VAL A 41 5.32 -1.89 5.98
C VAL A 41 5.93 -0.64 5.36
N VAL A 42 5.09 0.32 5.05
CA VAL A 42 5.48 1.58 4.43
C VAL A 42 5.98 2.54 5.50
N LEU A 43 7.11 3.18 5.21
CA LEU A 43 7.71 4.20 6.07
C LEU A 43 7.22 5.59 5.68
N ASP A 44 7.12 6.48 6.66
CA ASP A 44 6.96 7.91 6.38
C ASP A 44 8.31 8.55 5.96
N LYS A 45 8.27 9.86 5.65
CA LYS A 45 9.46 10.61 5.24
C LYS A 45 10.55 10.69 6.31
N ASP A 46 10.23 10.43 7.58
CA ASP A 46 11.16 10.37 8.71
C ASP A 46 11.61 8.92 9.01
N SER A 47 11.35 7.97 8.11
CA SER A 47 11.62 6.53 8.28
C SER A 47 10.84 5.87 9.44
N SER A 48 9.74 6.47 9.87
CA SER A 48 8.85 5.89 10.89
C SER A 48 7.85 4.92 10.27
N ARG A 49 7.61 3.79 10.96
CA ARG A 49 6.57 2.80 10.63
C ARG A 49 5.17 3.20 11.12
N LYS A 50 5.07 4.30 11.87
CA LYS A 50 3.82 4.86 12.39
C LYS A 50 3.65 6.28 11.88
N LEU A 51 2.55 6.50 11.18
CA LEU A 51 2.15 7.82 10.73
C LEU A 51 1.13 8.40 11.71
N GLN A 52 1.39 9.55 12.32
CA GLN A 52 0.39 10.17 13.21
C GLN A 52 -0.91 10.47 12.45
N SER A 53 -2.05 10.12 13.04
CA SER A 53 -3.38 10.36 12.48
C SER A 53 -3.80 11.81 12.73
N THR A 54 -3.15 12.72 12.03
CA THR A 54 -3.38 14.16 12.10
C THR A 54 -3.21 14.77 10.73
N VAL A 55 -4.20 15.58 10.34
CA VAL A 55 -4.15 16.45 9.17
C VAL A 55 -4.11 17.88 9.67
N GLY A 56 -3.21 18.71 9.16
CA GLY A 56 -3.12 20.11 9.57
C GLY A 56 -2.83 21.02 8.41
N PHE A 57 -2.99 22.32 8.63
CA PHE A 57 -2.76 23.35 7.63
C PHE A 57 -1.79 24.39 8.19
N LYS A 58 -0.85 24.83 7.37
CA LYS A 58 0.04 25.97 7.62
C LYS A 58 -0.08 26.94 6.46
N GLY A 59 -1.00 27.90 6.58
CA GLY A 59 -1.43 28.68 5.42
C GLY A 59 -2.15 27.78 4.42
N ASP A 60 -1.63 27.70 3.20
CA ASP A 60 -2.21 26.88 2.11
C ASP A 60 -1.55 25.48 2.00
N GLU A 61 -0.54 25.19 2.82
CA GLU A 61 0.16 23.92 2.81
C GLU A 61 -0.51 22.91 3.76
N ARG A 62 -0.85 21.73 3.25
CA ARG A 62 -1.28 20.61 4.10
C ARG A 62 -0.08 19.94 4.74
N LEU A 63 -0.24 19.59 6.00
CA LEU A 63 0.71 18.86 6.79
C LEU A 63 0.06 17.55 7.22
N PHE A 64 0.85 16.48 7.23
CA PHE A 64 0.42 15.15 7.63
C PHE A 64 1.35 14.60 8.72
N GLY A 65 0.87 13.62 9.48
CA GLY A 65 1.72 12.88 10.39
C GLY A 65 2.33 13.74 11.49
N LYS A 66 3.59 13.46 11.82
CA LYS A 66 4.34 14.14 12.88
C LYS A 66 4.47 15.64 12.62
N GLN A 67 4.59 16.07 11.37
CA GLN A 67 4.66 17.49 11.01
C GLN A 67 3.36 18.22 11.36
N ALA A 68 2.21 17.59 11.09
CA ALA A 68 0.90 18.14 11.48
C ALA A 68 0.77 18.24 13.01
N LEU A 69 1.18 17.19 13.73
CA LEU A 69 1.17 17.19 15.19
C LEU A 69 2.08 18.29 15.78
N GLN A 70 3.29 18.47 15.24
CA GLN A 70 4.18 19.55 15.67
C GLN A 70 3.61 20.93 15.37
N ASN A 71 2.96 21.11 14.21
CA ASN A 71 2.29 22.35 13.84
C ASN A 71 1.10 22.66 14.77
N SER A 72 0.44 21.65 15.34
CA SER A 72 -0.68 21.86 16.28
C SER A 72 -0.32 22.70 17.50
N ASN A 73 0.93 22.67 17.96
CA ASN A 73 1.40 23.54 19.05
C ASN A 73 1.41 25.03 18.70
N LYS A 74 1.52 25.36 17.40
CA LYS A 74 1.51 26.73 16.89
C LYS A 74 0.13 27.11 16.36
N ASN A 75 -0.52 26.20 15.64
CA ASN A 75 -1.78 26.40 14.92
C ASN A 75 -2.82 25.32 15.30
N PRO A 76 -3.26 25.25 16.57
CA PRO A 76 -4.16 24.21 17.05
C PRO A 76 -5.55 24.26 16.38
N LYS A 77 -6.01 25.45 15.98
CA LYS A 77 -7.29 25.62 15.28
C LYS A 77 -7.32 25.01 13.87
N SER A 78 -6.15 24.78 13.29
CA SER A 78 -5.99 24.28 11.91
C SER A 78 -5.28 22.93 11.89
N SER A 79 -5.35 22.18 12.98
CA SER A 79 -4.77 20.84 13.12
C SER A 79 -5.83 19.90 13.67
N TYR A 80 -6.09 18.82 12.95
CA TYR A 80 -7.22 17.93 13.17
C TYR A 80 -6.71 16.51 13.48
N PRO A 81 -6.43 16.21 14.76
CA PRO A 81 -6.01 14.88 15.17
C PRO A 81 -7.22 13.98 15.43
N HIS A 82 -7.04 12.66 15.45
CA HIS A 82 -8.08 11.68 15.83
C HIS A 82 -9.38 11.74 15.00
N LEU A 83 -9.26 12.01 13.69
CA LEU A 83 -10.39 12.09 12.77
C LEU A 83 -11.27 10.83 12.76
N LYS A 84 -10.71 9.64 13.09
CA LYS A 84 -11.47 8.38 13.23
C LYS A 84 -12.68 8.52 14.16
N MET A 85 -12.60 9.37 15.19
CA MET A 85 -13.70 9.57 16.15
C MET A 85 -14.90 10.33 15.58
N LEU A 86 -14.73 11.00 14.43
CA LEU A 86 -15.69 11.92 13.82
C LEU A 86 -16.33 11.37 12.55
N ILE A 87 -15.86 10.22 12.05
CA ILE A 87 -16.31 9.61 10.79
C ILE A 87 -17.79 9.33 10.85
N GLY A 88 -18.57 9.83 9.88
CA GLY A 88 -20.00 9.57 9.81
C GLY A 88 -20.80 10.03 11.04
N LYS A 89 -20.24 10.92 11.86
CA LYS A 89 -20.86 11.39 13.11
C LYS A 89 -21.53 12.75 12.96
N THR A 90 -22.62 12.94 13.70
CA THR A 90 -23.28 14.23 13.86
C THR A 90 -22.55 15.10 14.88
N SER A 91 -22.97 16.37 15.00
CA SER A 91 -22.44 17.26 16.03
C SER A 91 -22.78 16.81 17.47
N HIS A 92 -23.85 16.01 17.63
CA HIS A 92 -24.37 15.56 18.93
C HIS A 92 -23.89 14.18 19.36
N ALA A 93 -23.19 13.45 18.49
CA ALA A 93 -22.58 12.17 18.82
C ALA A 93 -21.67 12.24 20.05
N ASP A 94 -21.71 11.23 20.92
CA ASP A 94 -20.88 11.17 22.13
C ASP A 94 -19.38 11.23 21.79
N SER A 95 -18.96 10.56 20.72
CA SER A 95 -17.57 10.62 20.22
C SER A 95 -17.19 12.03 19.74
N THR A 96 -18.11 12.75 19.10
CA THR A 96 -17.91 14.15 18.69
C THR A 96 -17.80 15.07 19.90
N GLN A 97 -18.66 14.91 20.91
CA GLN A 97 -18.60 15.71 22.13
C GLN A 97 -17.31 15.44 22.92
N ARG A 98 -16.91 14.18 23.02
CA ARG A 98 -15.62 13.78 23.60
C ARG A 98 -14.44 14.39 22.84
N TRP A 99 -14.46 14.35 21.51
CA TRP A 99 -13.42 14.98 20.69
C TRP A 99 -13.38 16.50 20.89
N LYS A 100 -14.53 17.19 20.86
CA LYS A 100 -14.63 18.64 21.12
C LYS A 100 -14.17 19.00 22.54
N HIS A 101 -14.38 18.14 23.52
CA HIS A 101 -13.90 18.37 24.88
C HIS A 101 -12.36 18.34 24.97
N ILE A 102 -11.71 17.48 24.18
CA ILE A 102 -10.25 17.35 24.17
C ILE A 102 -9.60 18.43 23.27
N TRP A 103 -10.13 18.68 22.07
CA TRP A 103 -9.57 19.58 21.04
C TRP A 103 -10.47 20.79 20.68
N GLY A 104 -11.26 21.28 21.63
CA GLY A 104 -12.30 22.31 21.42
C GLY A 104 -11.84 23.68 20.90
N SER A 105 -10.58 23.84 20.51
CA SER A 105 -10.09 25.01 19.77
C SER A 105 -10.44 25.00 18.29
N VAL A 106 -10.81 23.85 17.73
CA VAL A 106 -11.18 23.72 16.32
C VAL A 106 -12.65 24.12 16.13
N ASP A 107 -12.89 25.03 15.19
CA ASP A 107 -14.23 25.47 14.85
C ASP A 107 -14.94 24.38 14.01
N THR A 108 -16.22 24.14 14.29
CA THR A 108 -17.01 23.06 13.66
C THR A 108 -18.38 23.54 13.18
N SER A 109 -18.86 23.00 12.08
CA SER A 109 -20.26 23.11 11.63
C SER A 109 -20.79 21.74 11.19
N GLU A 110 -21.98 21.72 10.60
CA GLU A 110 -22.54 20.54 9.95
C GLU A 110 -22.51 20.71 8.43
N THR A 111 -22.29 19.60 7.74
CA THR A 111 -22.55 19.48 6.30
C THR A 111 -24.06 19.43 6.03
N ASP A 112 -24.47 19.54 4.76
CA ASP A 112 -25.87 19.36 4.35
C ASP A 112 -26.48 18.00 4.74
N ARG A 113 -25.63 17.01 5.06
CA ARG A 113 -26.03 15.66 5.51
C ARG A 113 -26.24 15.56 7.02
N GLY A 114 -25.98 16.63 7.78
CA GLY A 114 -25.97 16.62 9.24
C GLY A 114 -24.70 16.02 9.89
N THR A 115 -23.74 15.55 9.09
CA THR A 115 -22.43 15.11 9.60
C THR A 115 -21.50 16.29 9.91
N LEU A 116 -20.53 16.08 10.79
CA LEU A 116 -19.59 17.13 11.22
C LEU A 116 -18.69 17.64 10.07
N GLN A 117 -18.40 18.93 10.08
CA GLN A 117 -17.43 19.61 9.22
C GLN A 117 -16.46 20.43 10.09
N LEU A 118 -15.16 20.43 9.75
CA LEU A 118 -14.12 21.18 10.47
C LEU A 118 -13.64 22.38 9.66
N HIS A 119 -13.35 23.48 10.34
CA HIS A 119 -12.97 24.74 9.69
C HIS A 119 -11.47 25.04 9.84
N SER A 120 -10.85 25.34 8.71
CA SER A 120 -9.61 26.09 8.65
C SER A 120 -9.91 27.60 8.50
N PRO A 121 -8.94 28.49 8.67
CA PRO A 121 -9.14 29.93 8.49
C PRO A 121 -9.61 30.35 7.08
N LYS A 122 -9.41 29.52 6.05
CA LYS A 122 -9.73 29.84 4.66
C LYS A 122 -10.83 28.97 4.04
N ASP A 123 -11.12 27.82 4.65
CA ASP A 123 -11.93 26.77 4.04
C ASP A 123 -12.48 25.79 5.09
N SER A 124 -13.49 25.02 4.71
CA SER A 124 -14.20 24.05 5.54
C SER A 124 -14.11 22.67 4.91
N PHE A 125 -13.84 21.63 5.71
CA PHE A 125 -13.65 20.27 5.19
C PHE A 125 -14.56 19.29 5.89
N SER A 126 -15.23 18.43 5.12
CA SER A 126 -15.90 17.27 5.72
C SER A 126 -14.86 16.30 6.29
N ILE A 127 -15.31 15.39 7.16
CA ILE A 127 -14.41 14.36 7.69
C ILE A 127 -13.91 13.44 6.57
N GLU A 128 -14.77 13.14 5.59
CA GLU A 128 -14.40 12.34 4.41
C GLU A 128 -13.33 13.02 3.56
N GLU A 129 -13.40 14.34 3.37
CA GLU A 129 -12.37 15.09 2.65
C GLU A 129 -11.03 15.03 3.38
N LEU A 130 -11.00 15.23 4.70
CA LEU A 130 -9.77 15.17 5.49
C LEU A 130 -9.17 13.76 5.51
N LEU A 131 -10.00 12.72 5.60
CA LEU A 131 -9.54 11.34 5.46
C LEU A 131 -9.03 11.04 4.06
N ALA A 132 -9.70 11.54 3.02
CA ALA A 132 -9.25 11.38 1.64
C ALA A 132 -7.87 12.00 1.41
N MET A 133 -7.58 13.15 2.02
CA MET A 133 -6.23 13.73 2.03
C MET A 133 -5.22 12.79 2.69
N GLN A 134 -5.58 12.20 3.83
CA GLN A 134 -4.71 11.27 4.55
C GLN A 134 -4.48 9.96 3.79
N PHE A 135 -5.50 9.41 3.13
CA PHE A 135 -5.40 8.24 2.27
C PHE A 135 -4.61 8.52 0.99
N HIS A 136 -4.77 9.71 0.41
CA HIS A 136 -3.95 10.16 -0.72
C HIS A 136 -2.47 10.22 -0.33
N TYR A 137 -2.17 10.80 0.85
CA TYR A 137 -0.80 10.85 1.37
C TYR A 137 -0.25 9.44 1.67
N ALA A 138 -1.05 8.55 2.26
CA ALA A 138 -0.68 7.15 2.48
C ALA A 138 -0.33 6.43 1.17
N ARG A 139 -1.13 6.65 0.12
CA ARG A 139 -0.86 6.13 -1.22
C ARG A 139 0.46 6.69 -1.77
N GLN A 140 0.71 8.00 -1.65
CA GLN A 140 1.96 8.61 -2.14
C GLN A 140 3.21 8.00 -1.46
N LEU A 141 3.16 7.77 -0.15
CA LEU A 141 4.26 7.11 0.57
C LEU A 141 4.48 5.68 0.05
N ALA A 142 3.39 4.95 -0.15
CA ALA A 142 3.44 3.57 -0.63
C ALA A 142 3.97 3.48 -2.07
N GLU A 143 3.50 4.34 -2.98
CA GLU A 143 3.96 4.43 -4.38
C GLU A 143 5.43 4.84 -4.46
N MET A 144 5.88 5.74 -3.58
CA MET A 144 7.28 6.14 -3.49
C MET A 144 8.19 4.99 -3.03
N GLN A 145 7.73 4.17 -2.09
CA GLN A 145 8.50 3.04 -1.56
C GLN A 145 8.49 1.83 -2.52
N SER A 146 7.36 1.52 -3.15
CA SER A 146 7.22 0.37 -4.04
C SER A 146 7.69 0.64 -5.47
N GLY A 147 7.65 1.91 -5.91
CA GLY A 147 7.83 2.28 -7.32
C GLY A 147 6.68 1.84 -8.23
N GLU A 148 5.58 1.34 -7.67
CA GLU A 148 4.39 0.84 -8.38
C GLU A 148 3.20 1.78 -8.16
N THR A 149 2.32 1.92 -9.17
CA THR A 149 1.04 2.63 -9.00
C THR A 149 0.07 1.80 -8.19
N ILE A 150 -0.60 2.45 -7.23
CA ILE A 150 -1.51 1.78 -6.30
C ILE A 150 -2.93 2.27 -6.55
N LYS A 151 -3.86 1.32 -6.71
CA LYS A 151 -5.29 1.61 -6.89
C LYS A 151 -6.16 0.95 -5.84
N ASP A 152 -5.81 -0.27 -5.47
CA ASP A 152 -6.61 -1.13 -4.62
C ASP A 152 -6.22 -0.95 -3.16
N VAL A 153 -7.21 -0.88 -2.26
CA VAL A 153 -6.99 -0.68 -0.82
C VAL A 153 -7.84 -1.62 0.03
N VAL A 154 -7.26 -2.11 1.13
CA VAL A 154 -7.96 -2.77 2.24
C VAL A 154 -7.75 -1.98 3.51
N LEU A 155 -8.82 -1.74 4.27
CA LEU A 155 -8.75 -0.98 5.51
C LEU A 155 -9.22 -1.80 6.71
N THR A 156 -8.55 -1.62 7.84
CA THR A 156 -9.07 -2.08 9.13
C THR A 156 -10.03 -1.06 9.72
N LEU A 157 -11.13 -1.53 10.29
CA LEU A 157 -12.13 -0.71 10.96
C LEU A 157 -12.52 -1.33 12.30
N PRO A 158 -12.97 -0.52 13.27
CA PRO A 158 -13.42 -1.09 14.52
C PRO A 158 -14.77 -1.81 14.29
N PRO A 159 -15.03 -2.90 15.02
CA PRO A 159 -16.21 -3.73 14.82
C PRO A 159 -17.52 -2.95 15.00
N TYR A 160 -17.54 -1.99 15.92
CA TYR A 160 -18.69 -1.13 16.24
C TYR A 160 -18.95 0.01 15.25
N PHE A 161 -18.20 0.13 14.14
CA PHE A 161 -18.59 1.04 13.08
C PHE A 161 -19.87 0.53 12.40
N SER A 162 -20.90 1.37 12.42
CA SER A 162 -22.18 1.10 11.79
C SER A 162 -22.07 1.26 10.26
N VAL A 163 -23.17 0.99 9.56
CA VAL A 163 -23.30 1.27 8.12
C VAL A 163 -22.92 2.72 7.75
N TYR A 164 -23.19 3.70 8.60
CA TYR A 164 -22.91 5.12 8.31
C TYR A 164 -21.40 5.40 8.28
N GLU A 165 -20.67 4.96 9.31
CA GLU A 165 -19.22 5.16 9.37
C GLU A 165 -18.51 4.37 8.29
N ARG A 166 -18.93 3.13 8.02
CA ARG A 166 -18.38 2.31 6.93
C ARG A 166 -18.59 2.97 5.58
N GLN A 167 -19.79 3.50 5.32
CA GLN A 167 -20.06 4.23 4.09
C GLN A 167 -19.25 5.53 3.98
N ALA A 168 -19.08 6.30 5.07
CA ALA A 168 -18.23 7.49 5.08
C ALA A 168 -16.76 7.17 4.79
N VAL A 169 -16.24 6.04 5.31
CA VAL A 169 -14.89 5.56 4.94
C VAL A 169 -14.80 5.24 3.46
N LEU A 170 -15.80 4.56 2.89
CA LEU A 170 -15.82 4.24 1.45
C LEU A 170 -15.93 5.50 0.58
N ASP A 171 -16.68 6.51 1.02
CA ASP A 171 -16.74 7.81 0.38
C ASP A 171 -15.34 8.48 0.40
N ALA A 172 -14.63 8.47 1.54
CA ALA A 172 -13.27 8.99 1.64
C ALA A 172 -12.26 8.22 0.75
N VAL A 173 -12.38 6.88 0.65
CA VAL A 173 -11.58 6.05 -0.25
C VAL A 173 -11.82 6.46 -1.72
N ASN A 174 -13.08 6.69 -2.09
CA ASN A 174 -13.44 7.13 -3.43
C ASN A 174 -12.86 8.53 -3.74
N LEU A 175 -12.98 9.47 -2.81
CA LEU A 175 -12.37 10.82 -2.91
C LEU A 175 -10.85 10.78 -3.03
N ALA A 176 -10.18 9.78 -2.42
CA ALA A 176 -8.74 9.57 -2.54
C ALA A 176 -8.32 8.90 -3.88
N ALA A 177 -9.26 8.65 -4.78
CA ALA A 177 -9.06 7.90 -6.04
C ALA A 177 -8.48 6.50 -5.81
N LEU A 178 -8.93 5.82 -4.74
CA LEU A 178 -8.64 4.43 -4.43
C LEU A 178 -9.88 3.56 -4.66
N GLN A 179 -9.69 2.26 -4.80
CA GLN A 179 -10.74 1.25 -4.95
C GLN A 179 -10.74 0.32 -3.74
N PRO A 180 -11.82 0.28 -2.94
CA PRO A 180 -11.88 -0.59 -1.78
C PRO A 180 -12.04 -2.04 -2.23
N LEU A 181 -11.06 -2.89 -1.91
CA LEU A 181 -11.17 -4.34 -2.10
C LEU A 181 -11.93 -5.01 -0.97
N ALA A 182 -11.65 -4.60 0.26
CA ALA A 182 -12.29 -5.14 1.46
C ALA A 182 -12.19 -4.16 2.63
N LEU A 183 -13.14 -4.25 3.55
CA LEU A 183 -13.03 -3.73 4.91
C LEU A 183 -12.96 -4.93 5.85
N ILE A 184 -12.07 -4.89 6.83
CA ILE A 184 -11.91 -5.96 7.82
C ILE A 184 -11.94 -5.37 9.22
N ASN A 185 -12.55 -6.07 10.18
CA ASN A 185 -12.56 -5.61 11.56
C ASN A 185 -11.15 -5.70 12.18
N ASP A 186 -10.79 -4.74 13.04
CA ASP A 186 -9.45 -4.61 13.65
C ASP A 186 -9.01 -5.94 14.30
N GLY A 187 -9.86 -6.55 15.13
CA GLY A 187 -9.61 -7.85 15.77
C GLY A 187 -9.47 -9.01 14.78
N SER A 188 -10.33 -9.06 13.75
CA SER A 188 -10.28 -10.06 12.68
C SER A 188 -8.97 -9.96 11.88
N ALA A 189 -8.51 -8.75 11.59
CA ALA A 189 -7.24 -8.53 10.90
C ALA A 189 -6.05 -9.06 11.73
N VAL A 190 -6.02 -8.77 13.04
CA VAL A 190 -4.99 -9.32 13.92
C VAL A 190 -5.05 -10.85 13.98
N ALA A 191 -6.25 -11.44 14.02
CA ALA A 191 -6.42 -12.90 13.95
C ALA A 191 -5.88 -13.48 12.63
N VAL A 192 -6.10 -12.82 11.50
CA VAL A 192 -5.51 -13.20 10.20
C VAL A 192 -3.98 -13.20 10.27
N ASN A 193 -3.36 -12.14 10.78
CA ASN A 193 -1.91 -12.08 10.93
C ASN A 193 -1.37 -13.18 11.87
N TYR A 194 -2.05 -13.40 12.99
CA TYR A 194 -1.71 -14.45 13.94
C TYR A 194 -1.78 -15.84 13.30
N ALA A 195 -2.82 -16.09 12.51
CA ALA A 195 -3.07 -17.39 11.90
C ALA A 195 -2.12 -17.69 10.73
N MET A 196 -1.85 -16.71 9.87
CA MET A 196 -1.03 -16.89 8.66
C MET A 196 0.44 -17.23 8.95
N THR A 197 0.90 -16.87 10.14
CA THR A 197 2.26 -17.13 10.65
C THR A 197 2.37 -18.45 11.44
N ARG A 198 1.27 -19.22 11.57
CA ARG A 198 1.19 -20.44 12.40
C ARG A 198 0.51 -21.60 11.66
N GLN A 199 0.47 -22.76 12.31
CA GLN A 199 -0.25 -23.94 11.87
C GLN A 199 -1.30 -24.29 12.93
N PHE A 200 -2.45 -24.80 12.47
CA PHE A 200 -3.56 -25.19 13.31
C PHE A 200 -4.04 -26.57 12.89
N ASP A 201 -4.62 -27.29 13.85
CA ASP A 201 -5.26 -28.58 13.59
C ASP A 201 -6.72 -28.40 13.17
N SER A 202 -7.40 -29.51 12.88
CA SER A 202 -8.84 -29.50 12.56
C SER A 202 -9.72 -29.17 13.76
N THR A 203 -9.23 -29.38 14.98
CA THR A 203 -9.94 -28.97 16.21
C THR A 203 -9.70 -27.47 16.43
N PRO A 204 -10.76 -26.65 16.55
CA PRO A 204 -10.60 -25.22 16.75
C PRO A 204 -9.88 -24.87 18.06
N SER A 205 -8.91 -23.96 17.98
CA SER A 205 -8.31 -23.27 19.14
C SER A 205 -8.98 -21.91 19.31
N SER A 206 -9.26 -21.52 20.55
CA SER A 206 -10.02 -20.33 20.90
C SER A 206 -9.13 -19.22 21.45
N TYR A 207 -9.23 -18.01 20.90
CA TYR A 207 -8.42 -16.86 21.31
C TYR A 207 -9.28 -15.63 21.49
N ILE A 208 -8.92 -14.76 22.43
CA ILE A 208 -9.48 -13.41 22.49
C ILE A 208 -8.43 -12.45 21.96
N ILE A 209 -8.74 -11.74 20.89
CA ILE A 209 -7.95 -10.57 20.47
C ILE A 209 -8.44 -9.38 21.28
N TYR A 210 -7.60 -8.88 22.18
CA TYR A 210 -7.90 -7.72 23.00
C TYR A 210 -7.12 -6.50 22.51
N ASP A 211 -7.83 -5.54 21.91
CA ASP A 211 -7.28 -4.28 21.41
C ASP A 211 -7.56 -3.16 22.40
N ALA A 212 -6.49 -2.61 22.98
CA ALA A 212 -6.55 -1.35 23.73
C ALA A 212 -5.94 -0.24 22.86
N GLY A 213 -6.81 0.46 22.14
CA GLY A 213 -6.46 1.52 21.22
C GLY A 213 -6.41 2.91 21.86
N ALA A 214 -6.27 3.93 21.01
CA ALA A 214 -6.23 5.31 21.47
C ALA A 214 -7.61 5.86 21.84
N SER A 215 -8.67 5.52 21.11
CA SER A 215 -10.02 6.04 21.36
C SER A 215 -11.00 5.02 21.93
N SER A 216 -10.69 3.74 21.86
CA SER A 216 -11.62 2.65 22.18
C SER A 216 -10.88 1.40 22.67
N LEU A 217 -11.64 0.49 23.26
CA LEU A 217 -11.24 -0.86 23.64
C LEU A 217 -12.11 -1.88 22.89
N SER A 218 -11.56 -3.03 22.53
CA SER A 218 -12.36 -4.15 22.00
C SER A 218 -11.80 -5.51 22.39
N ALA A 219 -12.69 -6.50 22.44
CA ALA A 219 -12.35 -7.90 22.63
C ALA A 219 -13.11 -8.74 21.59
N THR A 220 -12.39 -9.42 20.71
CA THR A 220 -12.96 -10.29 19.68
C THR A 220 -12.58 -11.73 19.99
N LEU A 221 -13.58 -12.57 20.28
CA LEU A 221 -13.39 -14.01 20.47
C LEU A 221 -13.36 -14.69 19.10
N VAL A 222 -12.27 -15.39 18.80
CA VAL A 222 -12.06 -16.10 17.54
C VAL A 222 -11.76 -17.58 17.79
N GLU A 223 -12.26 -18.42 16.91
CA GLU A 223 -11.89 -19.83 16.81
C GLU A 223 -11.11 -20.04 15.51
N ILE A 224 -9.92 -20.65 15.61
CA ILE A 224 -9.02 -20.86 14.47
C ILE A 224 -8.78 -22.37 14.28
N SER A 225 -8.99 -22.85 13.06
CA SER A 225 -8.79 -24.26 12.69
C SER A 225 -8.24 -24.39 11.27
N SER A 226 -7.80 -25.61 10.90
CA SER A 226 -7.35 -25.92 9.55
C SER A 226 -8.13 -27.10 8.95
N THR A 227 -8.60 -26.93 7.71
CA THR A 227 -9.31 -27.97 6.97
C THR A 227 -8.47 -28.46 5.78
N ALA A 228 -8.37 -29.78 5.65
CA ALA A 228 -7.68 -30.38 4.51
C ALA A 228 -8.42 -30.07 3.20
N PRO A 229 -7.70 -29.85 2.09
CA PRO A 229 -8.34 -29.56 0.81
C PRO A 229 -9.17 -30.76 0.33
N PRO A 230 -10.29 -30.54 -0.38
CA PRO A 230 -11.04 -31.65 -0.98
C PRO A 230 -10.15 -32.43 -1.95
N LYS A 231 -10.21 -33.77 -1.91
CA LYS A 231 -9.43 -34.67 -2.78
C LYS A 231 -9.81 -34.50 -4.26
N LYS A 232 -9.28 -33.48 -4.93
CA LYS A 232 -9.41 -33.25 -6.38
C LYS A 232 -8.07 -33.55 -7.09
N ARG A 233 -8.15 -34.13 -8.30
CA ARG A 233 -6.98 -34.47 -9.14
C ARG A 233 -6.13 -33.25 -9.56
N PHE A 234 -6.73 -32.06 -9.59
CA PHE A 234 -6.07 -30.80 -9.91
C PHE A 234 -6.62 -29.70 -8.99
N GLY A 235 -5.73 -28.94 -8.32
CA GLY A 235 -6.09 -27.88 -7.37
C GLY A 235 -4.99 -27.62 -6.32
N ASN A 236 -5.10 -26.51 -5.58
CA ASN A 236 -4.18 -26.20 -4.49
C ASN A 236 -4.30 -27.26 -3.38
N GLN A 237 -3.19 -27.93 -3.04
CA GLN A 237 -3.15 -29.00 -2.04
C GLN A 237 -2.81 -28.51 -0.62
N GLN A 238 -2.80 -27.19 -0.41
CA GLN A 238 -2.61 -26.60 0.91
C GLN A 238 -3.90 -26.67 1.72
N ASN A 239 -3.76 -26.86 3.03
CA ASN A 239 -4.89 -26.75 3.96
C ASN A 239 -5.44 -25.32 3.96
N THR A 240 -6.75 -25.21 4.15
CA THR A 240 -7.43 -23.93 4.33
C THR A 240 -7.41 -23.57 5.81
N THR A 241 -6.95 -22.36 6.12
CA THR A 241 -7.07 -21.80 7.47
C THR A 241 -8.44 -21.17 7.61
N ASN A 242 -9.20 -21.56 8.62
CA ASN A 242 -10.52 -20.99 8.92
C ASN A 242 -10.42 -20.18 10.20
N ILE A 243 -10.90 -18.95 10.15
CA ILE A 243 -11.02 -18.04 11.28
C ILE A 243 -12.51 -17.71 11.41
N ASP A 244 -13.13 -18.18 12.47
CA ASP A 244 -14.53 -17.92 12.78
C ASP A 244 -14.59 -16.97 13.98
N VAL A 245 -15.13 -15.77 13.79
CA VAL A 245 -15.41 -14.83 14.87
C VAL A 245 -16.67 -15.30 15.59
N VAL A 246 -16.53 -15.63 16.87
CA VAL A 246 -17.65 -16.14 17.70
C VAL A 246 -18.46 -14.98 18.28
N GLY A 247 -17.80 -13.87 18.59
CA GLY A 247 -18.45 -12.67 19.12
C GLY A 247 -17.44 -11.56 19.38
N THR A 248 -17.96 -10.35 19.51
CA THR A 248 -17.17 -9.16 19.79
C THR A 248 -17.85 -8.29 20.83
N ALA A 249 -17.07 -7.71 21.73
CA ALA A 249 -17.52 -6.66 22.63
C ALA A 249 -16.52 -5.49 22.61
N TYR A 250 -16.98 -4.31 23.02
CA TYR A 250 -16.19 -3.09 22.90
C TYR A 250 -16.60 -2.03 23.92
N ASP A 251 -15.72 -1.06 24.09
CA ASP A 251 -16.01 0.20 24.76
C ASP A 251 -15.43 1.33 23.90
N ASP A 252 -16.29 2.04 23.18
CA ASP A 252 -15.90 3.09 22.23
C ASP A 252 -15.78 4.49 22.86
N SER A 253 -16.07 4.60 24.16
CA SER A 253 -16.08 5.87 24.89
C SER A 253 -14.87 6.07 25.81
N VAL A 254 -13.91 5.14 25.82
CA VAL A 254 -12.64 5.27 26.55
C VAL A 254 -11.46 4.64 25.80
N GLY A 255 -10.27 5.21 25.91
CA GLY A 255 -9.04 4.66 25.38
C GLY A 255 -7.80 5.43 25.87
N GLY A 256 -6.67 5.21 25.21
CA GLY A 256 -5.40 5.88 25.54
C GLY A 256 -5.44 7.41 25.54
N VAL A 257 -6.36 8.04 24.80
CA VAL A 257 -6.46 9.50 24.69
C VAL A 257 -7.16 10.14 25.90
N ASP A 258 -8.04 9.42 26.59
CA ASP A 258 -8.64 9.93 27.85
C ASP A 258 -7.60 9.95 28.97
N LEU A 259 -6.59 9.07 28.88
CA LEU A 259 -5.45 9.10 29.77
C LEU A 259 -4.55 10.31 29.48
N ASP A 260 -4.34 10.66 28.21
CA ASP A 260 -3.63 11.89 27.83
C ASP A 260 -4.38 13.12 28.35
N HIS A 261 -5.69 13.12 28.20
CA HIS A 261 -6.56 14.18 28.71
C HIS A 261 -6.46 14.32 30.23
N LYS A 262 -6.57 13.23 31.00
CA LYS A 262 -6.43 13.31 32.47
C LYS A 262 -5.05 13.76 32.90
N LEU A 263 -4.01 13.34 32.17
CA LEU A 263 -2.65 13.77 32.46
C LEU A 263 -2.43 15.25 32.09
N ARG A 264 -3.05 15.76 31.03
CA ARG A 264 -3.10 17.20 30.72
C ARG A 264 -3.68 17.99 31.90
N ASP A 265 -4.77 17.51 32.50
CA ASP A 265 -5.38 18.18 33.65
C ASP A 265 -4.41 18.24 34.85
N VAL A 266 -3.71 17.14 35.14
CA VAL A 266 -2.67 17.09 36.19
C VAL A 266 -1.54 18.08 35.91
N LEU A 267 -1.06 18.13 34.66
CA LEU A 267 -0.01 19.08 34.25
C LEU A 267 -0.50 20.53 34.31
N ALA A 268 -1.75 20.79 33.93
CA ALA A 268 -2.37 22.11 34.00
C ALA A 268 -2.49 22.62 35.44
N ASP A 269 -2.94 21.77 36.36
CA ASP A 269 -3.04 22.09 37.78
C ASP A 269 -1.66 22.42 38.38
N ALA A 270 -0.63 21.63 38.02
CA ALA A 270 0.74 21.87 38.45
C ALA A 270 1.30 23.20 37.92
N PHE A 271 1.08 23.52 36.64
CA PHE A 271 1.51 24.80 36.05
C PHE A 271 0.82 26.00 36.71
N GLN A 272 -0.49 25.89 36.92
CA GLN A 272 -1.28 26.92 37.58
C GLN A 272 -0.81 27.18 39.01
N GLN A 273 -0.49 26.12 39.76
CA GLN A 273 0.06 26.24 41.11
C GLN A 273 1.47 26.84 41.12
N GLN A 274 2.34 26.39 40.21
CA GLN A 274 3.73 26.84 40.11
C GLN A 274 3.82 28.35 39.86
N HIS A 275 2.95 28.91 39.01
CA HIS A 275 2.98 30.32 38.61
C HIS A 275 1.86 31.17 39.19
N ARG A 276 1.00 30.59 40.05
CA ARG A 276 -0.12 31.28 40.73
C ARG A 276 -1.08 31.97 39.75
N LEU A 277 -1.37 31.31 38.64
CA LEU A 277 -2.28 31.82 37.61
C LEU A 277 -3.75 31.63 38.02
N ASP A 278 -4.63 32.48 37.49
CA ASP A 278 -6.08 32.23 37.55
C ASP A 278 -6.50 31.16 36.51
N ASN A 279 -7.80 30.94 36.29
CA ASN A 279 -8.26 29.94 35.33
C ASN A 279 -8.29 30.43 33.87
N SER A 280 -8.05 31.72 33.60
CA SER A 280 -8.24 32.32 32.28
C SER A 280 -7.27 31.77 31.22
N TRP A 281 -6.05 31.42 31.62
CA TRP A 281 -5.01 30.89 30.70
C TRP A 281 -5.41 29.57 30.03
N ARG A 282 -6.30 28.77 30.66
CA ARG A 282 -6.78 27.50 30.08
C ARG A 282 -7.58 27.68 28.79
N SER A 283 -8.08 28.90 28.53
CA SER A 283 -8.72 29.26 27.26
C SER A 283 -7.73 29.50 26.11
N ASN A 284 -6.43 29.60 26.39
CA ASN A 284 -5.40 29.76 25.37
C ASN A 284 -5.18 28.43 24.64
N ALA A 285 -5.70 28.33 23.42
CA ALA A 285 -5.64 27.13 22.59
C ALA A 285 -4.21 26.58 22.40
N ARG A 286 -3.19 27.46 22.29
CA ARG A 286 -1.79 27.04 22.10
C ARG A 286 -1.23 26.40 23.38
N ALA A 287 -1.43 27.05 24.53
CA ALA A 287 -0.99 26.51 25.82
C ALA A 287 -1.67 25.18 26.14
N TRP A 288 -2.99 25.12 25.90
CA TRP A 288 -3.79 23.92 26.15
C TRP A 288 -3.37 22.73 25.28
N ASN A 289 -3.08 22.98 24.00
CA ASN A 289 -2.57 21.94 23.10
C ASN A 289 -1.15 21.51 23.45
N LYS A 290 -0.24 22.44 23.79
CA LYS A 290 1.13 22.11 24.24
C LYS A 290 1.11 21.14 25.42
N LEU A 291 0.24 21.36 26.40
CA LEU A 291 0.06 20.46 27.55
C LEU A 291 -0.45 19.08 27.14
N LEU A 292 -1.39 19.00 26.18
CA LEU A 292 -1.91 17.72 25.70
C LEU A 292 -0.82 16.90 24.98
N VAL A 293 -0.04 17.54 24.10
CA VAL A 293 1.08 16.88 23.41
C VAL A 293 2.13 16.38 24.41
N GLU A 294 2.45 17.20 25.41
CA GLU A 294 3.39 16.82 26.46
C GLU A 294 2.85 15.70 27.36
N ALA A 295 1.54 15.72 27.67
CA ALA A 295 0.89 14.63 28.39
C ALA A 295 1.03 13.29 27.66
N GLY A 296 0.84 13.27 26.33
CA GLY A 296 1.07 12.08 25.51
C GLY A 296 2.50 11.54 25.64
N ARG A 297 3.50 12.43 25.59
CA ARG A 297 4.92 12.05 25.78
C ARG A 297 5.17 11.51 27.19
N VAL A 298 4.66 12.17 28.22
CA VAL A 298 4.81 11.74 29.62
C VAL A 298 4.14 10.38 29.84
N LYS A 299 2.93 10.16 29.35
CA LYS A 299 2.23 8.86 29.39
C LYS A 299 3.07 7.75 28.76
N HIS A 300 3.66 8.02 27.59
CA HIS A 300 4.50 7.05 26.90
C HIS A 300 5.72 6.66 27.76
N ILE A 301 6.43 7.63 28.35
CA ILE A 301 7.58 7.37 29.21
C ILE A 301 7.19 6.64 30.49
N LEU A 302 6.07 7.00 31.12
CA LEU A 302 5.54 6.34 32.33
C LEU A 302 5.13 4.89 32.10
N SER A 303 4.94 4.49 30.85
CA SER A 303 4.65 3.09 30.49
C SER A 303 5.88 2.19 30.70
N ALA A 304 7.09 2.75 30.65
CA ALA A 304 8.34 2.04 30.96
C ALA A 304 8.93 2.45 32.33
N ASN A 305 8.83 3.72 32.70
CA ASN A 305 9.49 4.30 33.88
C ASN A 305 8.50 4.63 35.00
N SER A 306 8.94 4.59 36.26
CA SER A 306 8.09 4.93 37.42
C SER A 306 7.80 6.42 37.55
N GLU A 307 8.59 7.27 36.90
CA GLU A 307 8.46 8.72 36.90
C GLU A 307 8.92 9.31 35.56
N SER A 308 8.49 10.53 35.28
CA SER A 308 8.90 11.30 34.10
C SER A 308 8.85 12.79 34.41
N GLN A 309 9.79 13.54 33.85
CA GLN A 309 9.78 15.00 33.90
C GLN A 309 9.01 15.55 32.71
N ALA A 310 8.01 16.39 32.96
CA ALA A 310 7.36 17.21 31.95
C ALA A 310 8.09 18.55 31.82
N THR A 311 8.37 19.00 30.60
CA THR A 311 9.02 20.31 30.35
C THR A 311 8.43 20.97 29.11
N ILE A 312 8.00 22.23 29.24
CA ILE A 312 7.47 23.03 28.13
C ILE A 312 8.02 24.45 28.25
N GLU A 313 8.75 24.90 27.23
CA GLU A 313 9.23 26.27 27.13
C GLU A 313 8.14 27.23 26.64
N GLY A 314 8.06 28.40 27.28
CA GLY A 314 7.08 29.45 26.97
C GLY A 314 5.66 28.89 26.83
N LEU A 315 5.18 28.18 27.86
CA LEU A 315 3.87 27.53 27.82
C LEU A 315 2.75 28.58 27.68
N TYR A 316 2.80 29.62 28.50
CA TYR A 316 1.86 30.74 28.51
C TYR A 316 2.58 32.01 28.99
N ASP A 317 2.40 33.14 28.29
CA ASP A 317 3.02 34.43 28.60
C ASP A 317 4.52 34.36 28.92
N GLU A 318 5.28 33.65 28.07
CA GLU A 318 6.74 33.40 28.23
C GLU A 318 7.13 32.65 29.52
N LEU A 319 6.17 32.09 30.26
CA LEU A 319 6.44 31.27 31.44
C LEU A 319 6.76 29.84 31.04
N ASP A 320 7.94 29.37 31.47
CA ASP A 320 8.34 27.98 31.33
C ASP A 320 7.65 27.08 32.35
N PHE A 321 7.40 25.83 31.96
CA PHE A 321 6.80 24.82 32.81
C PHE A 321 7.73 23.63 32.97
N LYS A 322 7.90 23.19 34.22
CA LYS A 322 8.71 22.02 34.54
C LYS A 322 8.18 21.34 35.80
N THR A 323 7.81 20.06 35.70
CA THR A 323 7.35 19.27 36.85
C THR A 323 7.71 17.81 36.69
N PHE A 324 7.73 17.05 37.79
CA PHE A 324 7.83 15.59 37.78
C PHE A 324 6.47 14.98 38.00
N VAL A 325 6.15 13.93 37.23
CA VAL A 325 4.94 13.13 37.38
C VAL A 325 5.35 11.68 37.64
N SER A 326 4.80 11.08 38.69
CA SER A 326 4.98 9.65 38.98
C SER A 326 3.89 8.80 38.35
N ARG A 327 4.18 7.51 38.13
CA ARG A 327 3.20 6.52 37.68
C ARG A 327 2.04 6.38 38.67
N ASP A 328 2.28 6.53 39.97
CA ASP A 328 1.24 6.45 41.01
C ASP A 328 0.29 7.64 40.95
N THR A 329 0.82 8.85 40.69
CA THR A 329 0.00 10.04 40.43
C THR A 329 -0.88 9.83 39.20
N PHE A 330 -0.30 9.30 38.12
CA PHE A 330 -1.03 9.00 36.89
C PHE A 330 -2.12 7.93 37.09
N LYS A 331 -1.81 6.85 37.82
CA LYS A 331 -2.79 5.81 38.19
C LYS A 331 -3.95 6.42 38.99
N SER A 332 -3.64 7.26 39.98
CA SER A 332 -4.66 7.91 40.82
C SER A 332 -5.57 8.83 39.99
N ALA A 333 -5.01 9.60 39.06
CA ALA A 333 -5.76 10.50 38.17
C ALA A 333 -6.71 9.76 37.20
N THR A 334 -6.45 8.48 36.94
CA THR A 334 -7.16 7.67 35.94
C THR A 334 -8.00 6.54 36.56
N GLN A 335 -8.09 6.50 37.90
CA GLN A 335 -8.79 5.44 38.65
C GLN A 335 -10.25 5.25 38.23
N GLN A 336 -10.93 6.31 37.80
CA GLN A 336 -12.33 6.24 37.32
C GLN A 336 -12.55 5.29 36.13
N TYR A 337 -11.49 4.97 35.39
CA TYR A 337 -11.55 4.06 34.23
C TYR A 337 -11.12 2.62 34.56
N GLU A 338 -10.66 2.36 35.79
CA GLU A 338 -9.97 1.11 36.17
C GLU A 338 -10.76 -0.16 35.82
N GLN A 339 -12.07 -0.16 36.12
CA GLN A 339 -12.95 -1.31 35.84
C GLN A 339 -13.30 -1.47 34.36
N ARG A 340 -13.09 -0.44 33.53
CA ARG A 340 -13.46 -0.47 32.11
C ARG A 340 -12.43 -1.21 31.27
N TRP A 341 -11.18 -1.30 31.72
CA TRP A 341 -10.09 -1.91 30.95
C TRP A 341 -10.34 -3.39 30.63
N SER A 342 -10.79 -4.19 31.60
CA SER A 342 -11.10 -5.61 31.38
C SER A 342 -12.53 -5.87 30.88
N HIS A 343 -13.39 -4.84 30.88
CA HIS A 343 -14.83 -4.99 30.64
C HIS A 343 -15.19 -5.60 29.28
N PRO A 344 -14.54 -5.23 28.14
CA PRO A 344 -14.82 -5.88 26.86
C PRO A 344 -14.58 -7.40 26.88
N ILE A 345 -13.57 -7.86 27.62
CA ILE A 345 -13.28 -9.31 27.75
C ILE A 345 -14.41 -10.00 28.53
N ALA A 346 -14.86 -9.38 29.63
CA ALA A 346 -15.97 -9.91 30.41
C ALA A 346 -17.26 -10.01 29.58
N GLN A 347 -17.58 -8.93 28.85
CA GLN A 347 -18.77 -8.88 28.00
C GLN A 347 -18.75 -9.92 26.87
N VAL A 348 -17.62 -10.08 26.15
CA VAL A 348 -17.59 -11.04 25.02
C VAL A 348 -17.75 -12.48 25.52
N LEU A 349 -17.19 -12.82 26.69
CA LEU A 349 -17.37 -14.13 27.31
C LEU A 349 -18.82 -14.36 27.73
N GLU A 350 -19.46 -13.36 28.33
CA GLU A 350 -20.88 -13.42 28.72
C GLU A 350 -21.78 -13.60 27.50
N LYS A 351 -21.63 -12.76 26.47
CA LYS A 351 -22.44 -12.80 25.24
C LYS A 351 -22.33 -14.13 24.50
N THR A 352 -21.14 -14.72 24.50
CA THR A 352 -20.87 -15.99 23.79
C THR A 352 -21.11 -17.23 24.67
N GLY A 353 -21.45 -17.05 25.95
CA GLY A 353 -21.63 -18.13 26.91
C GLY A 353 -20.34 -18.93 27.16
N ARG A 354 -19.17 -18.32 26.93
CA ARG A 354 -17.85 -18.97 27.09
C ARG A 354 -17.24 -18.64 28.44
N ASN A 355 -16.39 -19.55 28.92
CA ASN A 355 -15.59 -19.34 30.12
C ASN A 355 -14.15 -19.02 29.73
N ILE A 356 -13.48 -18.12 30.47
CA ILE A 356 -12.06 -17.80 30.24
C ILE A 356 -11.15 -19.03 30.26
N ASP A 357 -11.50 -20.08 31.03
CA ASP A 357 -10.75 -21.33 31.06
C ASP A 357 -10.73 -22.05 29.71
N SER A 358 -11.78 -21.89 28.90
CA SER A 358 -11.91 -22.46 27.55
C SER A 358 -11.19 -21.67 26.45
N VAL A 359 -10.68 -20.47 26.77
CA VAL A 359 -9.90 -19.63 25.85
C VAL A 359 -8.43 -20.00 25.98
N ASP A 360 -7.75 -20.35 24.88
CA ASP A 360 -6.34 -20.73 24.90
C ASP A 360 -5.44 -19.56 25.30
N ALA A 361 -5.66 -18.37 24.71
CA ALA A 361 -4.94 -17.15 25.07
C ALA A 361 -5.72 -15.86 24.77
N VAL A 362 -5.38 -14.80 25.50
CA VAL A 362 -5.79 -13.41 25.29
C VAL A 362 -4.61 -12.68 24.66
N ILE A 363 -4.70 -12.39 23.36
CA ILE A 363 -3.67 -11.75 22.56
C ILE A 363 -3.83 -10.23 22.69
N LEU A 364 -2.84 -9.57 23.28
CA LEU A 364 -2.83 -8.12 23.46
C LEU A 364 -2.38 -7.41 22.17
N THR A 365 -3.16 -6.43 21.74
CA THR A 365 -2.84 -5.54 20.62
C THR A 365 -3.25 -4.10 20.93
N GLY A 366 -2.83 -3.15 20.10
CA GLY A 366 -3.13 -1.73 20.29
C GLY A 366 -2.12 -1.01 21.17
N GLY A 367 -1.92 0.28 20.92
CA GLY A 367 -0.89 1.09 21.57
C GLY A 367 -1.04 1.19 23.09
N ALA A 368 -2.28 1.31 23.58
CA ALA A 368 -2.57 1.49 24.99
C ALA A 368 -2.45 0.18 25.80
N SER A 369 -2.42 -0.99 25.15
CA SER A 369 -2.18 -2.28 25.81
C SER A 369 -0.82 -2.38 26.51
N ARG A 370 0.09 -1.44 26.26
CA ARG A 370 1.41 -1.34 26.91
C ARG A 370 1.38 -0.57 28.23
N ILE A 371 0.28 0.12 28.53
CA ILE A 371 0.18 0.97 29.72
C ILE A 371 -0.01 0.07 30.95
N PRO A 372 0.84 0.18 31.99
CA PRO A 372 0.83 -0.73 33.13
C PRO A 372 -0.53 -0.85 33.86
N VAL A 373 -1.30 0.24 34.00
CA VAL A 373 -2.62 0.20 34.66
C VAL A 373 -3.63 -0.65 33.88
N ILE A 374 -3.58 -0.60 32.54
CA ILE A 374 -4.44 -1.42 31.67
C ILE A 374 -4.00 -2.88 31.76
N GLN A 375 -2.71 -3.14 31.64
CA GLN A 375 -2.21 -4.51 31.71
C GLN A 375 -2.48 -5.19 33.05
N SER A 376 -2.35 -4.46 34.17
CA SER A 376 -2.68 -4.98 35.50
C SER A 376 -4.13 -5.42 35.56
N GLN A 377 -5.06 -4.54 35.18
CA GLN A 377 -6.49 -4.85 35.25
C GLN A 377 -6.92 -6.00 34.34
N VAL A 378 -6.31 -6.10 33.16
CA VAL A 378 -6.56 -7.24 32.25
C VAL A 378 -6.01 -8.54 32.85
N ARG A 379 -4.77 -8.54 33.37
CA ARG A 379 -4.15 -9.69 34.04
C ARG A 379 -4.93 -10.15 35.26
N ASP A 380 -5.36 -9.21 36.09
CA ASP A 380 -6.14 -9.49 37.30
C ASP A 380 -7.46 -10.19 36.96
N TYR A 381 -8.06 -9.89 35.80
CA TYR A 381 -9.30 -10.51 35.33
C TYR A 381 -9.08 -11.89 34.66
N VAL A 382 -8.12 -12.01 33.74
CA VAL A 382 -7.96 -13.23 32.90
C VAL A 382 -6.93 -14.23 33.44
N GLY A 383 -6.06 -13.80 34.35
CA GLY A 383 -4.92 -14.55 34.84
C GLY A 383 -3.68 -14.46 33.95
N ASP A 384 -2.51 -14.36 34.56
CA ASP A 384 -1.22 -14.19 33.86
C ASP A 384 -0.94 -15.27 32.82
N GLY A 385 -1.37 -16.51 33.07
CA GLY A 385 -1.14 -17.64 32.17
C GLY A 385 -1.89 -17.58 30.84
N LYS A 386 -2.93 -16.73 30.72
CA LYS A 386 -3.69 -16.55 29.49
C LYS A 386 -3.16 -15.41 28.62
N ILE A 387 -2.35 -14.50 29.16
CA ILE A 387 -1.87 -13.34 28.41
C ILE A 387 -0.84 -13.75 27.35
N SER A 388 -1.04 -13.27 26.13
CA SER A 388 -0.11 -13.46 25.02
C SER A 388 0.26 -12.14 24.36
N THR A 389 1.56 -11.95 24.13
CA THR A 389 2.13 -10.85 23.34
C THR A 389 2.76 -11.38 22.05
N SER A 390 2.18 -12.44 21.50
CA SER A 390 2.74 -13.22 20.37
C SER A 390 2.63 -12.55 19.00
N VAL A 391 2.12 -11.32 18.95
CA VAL A 391 1.97 -10.49 17.76
C VAL A 391 2.60 -9.12 17.99
N ASN A 392 3.03 -8.44 16.93
CA ASN A 392 3.40 -7.05 17.03
C ASN A 392 2.13 -6.19 17.15
N ALA A 393 1.86 -5.69 18.36
CA ALA A 393 0.66 -4.92 18.70
C ALA A 393 0.43 -3.63 17.86
N ASP A 394 1.43 -3.16 17.11
CA ASP A 394 1.28 -2.00 16.23
C ASP A 394 1.10 -2.36 14.75
N GLU A 395 1.50 -3.56 14.32
CA GLU A 395 1.58 -3.91 12.89
C GLU A 395 0.69 -5.11 12.51
N SER A 396 0.27 -5.92 13.48
CA SER A 396 -0.53 -7.11 13.23
C SER A 396 -1.82 -6.83 12.47
N ALA A 397 -2.50 -5.71 12.78
CA ALA A 397 -3.72 -5.31 12.11
C ALA A 397 -3.48 -4.99 10.62
N VAL A 398 -2.53 -4.10 10.31
CA VAL A 398 -2.23 -3.73 8.91
C VAL A 398 -1.68 -4.90 8.10
N LEU A 399 -0.82 -5.74 8.70
CA LEU A 399 -0.28 -6.91 8.01
C LEU A 399 -1.36 -7.97 7.77
N GLY A 400 -2.28 -8.14 8.73
CA GLY A 400 -3.43 -9.02 8.59
C GLY A 400 -4.40 -8.56 7.51
N ALA A 401 -4.67 -7.27 7.44
CA ALA A 401 -5.47 -6.67 6.38
C ALA A 401 -4.81 -6.82 5.00
N ALA A 402 -3.49 -6.70 4.90
CA ALA A 402 -2.77 -6.98 3.66
C ALA A 402 -2.89 -8.45 3.22
N PHE A 403 -2.73 -9.40 4.15
CA PHE A 403 -2.97 -10.83 3.85
C PHE A 403 -4.40 -11.11 3.42
N TYR A 404 -5.38 -10.50 4.08
CA TYR A 404 -6.79 -10.62 3.72
C TYR A 404 -7.06 -10.03 2.34
N GLY A 405 -6.53 -8.84 2.04
CA GLY A 405 -6.64 -8.20 0.72
C GLY A 405 -6.06 -9.03 -0.41
N ALA A 406 -4.93 -9.69 -0.17
CA ALA A 406 -4.32 -10.57 -1.16
C ALA A 406 -5.16 -11.80 -1.49
N THR A 407 -6.18 -12.17 -0.68
CA THR A 407 -7.13 -13.25 -1.03
C THR A 407 -8.11 -12.85 -2.15
N PHE A 408 -8.34 -11.55 -2.34
CA PHE A 408 -9.26 -11.03 -3.36
C PHE A 408 -8.58 -10.77 -4.70
N SER A 409 -7.24 -10.67 -4.72
CA SER A 409 -6.49 -10.39 -5.94
C SER A 409 -6.01 -11.68 -6.61
N LYS A 410 -6.27 -11.78 -7.91
CA LYS A 410 -5.81 -12.89 -8.75
C LYS A 410 -4.31 -12.85 -9.02
N SER A 411 -3.65 -11.74 -8.71
CA SER A 411 -2.22 -11.52 -8.95
C SER A 411 -1.33 -12.21 -7.91
N PHE A 412 -1.87 -12.57 -6.75
CA PHE A 412 -1.11 -13.18 -5.66
C PHE A 412 -1.54 -14.63 -5.44
N ARG A 413 -0.57 -15.51 -5.15
CA ARG A 413 -0.83 -16.87 -4.67
C ARG A 413 -0.63 -16.90 -3.16
N THR A 414 -1.71 -16.79 -2.40
CA THR A 414 -1.70 -16.86 -0.93
C THR A 414 -2.09 -18.25 -0.42
N LYS A 415 -1.78 -18.54 0.85
CA LYS A 415 -2.35 -19.72 1.53
C LYS A 415 -3.87 -19.54 1.58
N PRO A 416 -4.67 -20.59 1.30
CA PRO A 416 -6.12 -20.49 1.38
C PRO A 416 -6.57 -20.09 2.79
N LEU A 417 -7.37 -19.04 2.87
CA LEU A 417 -7.85 -18.42 4.10
C LEU A 417 -9.35 -18.17 3.96
N VAL A 418 -10.12 -18.53 4.98
CA VAL A 418 -11.54 -18.19 5.11
C VAL A 418 -11.71 -17.46 6.43
N VAL A 419 -12.25 -16.24 6.36
CA VAL A 419 -12.61 -15.43 7.52
C VAL A 419 -14.13 -15.30 7.54
N LYS A 420 -14.76 -15.75 8.62
CA LYS A 420 -16.18 -15.49 8.89
C LYS A 420 -16.27 -14.54 10.07
N ASP A 421 -16.64 -13.30 9.78
CA ASP A 421 -16.87 -12.30 10.82
C ASP A 421 -18.27 -12.48 11.43
N ALA A 422 -18.57 -11.76 12.50
CA ALA A 422 -19.87 -11.79 13.17
C ALA A 422 -20.53 -10.41 13.19
N SER A 423 -21.85 -10.36 13.05
CA SER A 423 -22.60 -9.12 13.17
C SER A 423 -22.48 -8.58 14.58
N VAL A 424 -22.18 -7.29 14.69
CA VAL A 424 -22.09 -6.57 15.97
C VAL A 424 -23.44 -5.96 16.36
N PHE A 425 -24.35 -5.82 15.39
CA PHE A 425 -25.63 -5.17 15.58
C PHE A 425 -26.79 -6.07 15.17
N THR A 426 -27.86 -6.08 15.96
CA THR A 426 -29.13 -6.69 15.57
C THR A 426 -29.92 -5.69 14.72
N MET A 427 -30.36 -6.13 13.54
CA MET A 427 -31.14 -5.31 12.60
C MET A 427 -32.50 -5.91 12.32
N GLU A 428 -33.46 -5.06 11.98
CA GLU A 428 -34.85 -5.41 11.74
C GLU A 428 -35.46 -4.60 10.59
N VAL A 429 -36.58 -5.11 10.08
CA VAL A 429 -37.47 -4.44 9.13
C VAL A 429 -38.80 -4.17 9.83
N VAL A 430 -39.21 -2.90 9.86
CA VAL A 430 -40.46 -2.45 10.49
C VAL A 430 -41.24 -1.51 9.57
N GLY A 431 -42.55 -1.71 9.43
CA GLY A 431 -43.42 -0.81 8.64
C GLY A 431 -44.57 -1.56 7.98
N ASP A 432 -45.70 -0.90 7.75
CA ASP A 432 -46.89 -1.47 7.08
C ASP A 432 -47.37 -2.85 7.63
N GLY A 433 -47.23 -3.05 8.94
CA GLY A 433 -47.59 -4.28 9.64
C GLY A 433 -46.49 -5.35 9.64
N VAL A 434 -45.35 -5.08 9.01
CA VAL A 434 -44.13 -5.89 9.07
C VAL A 434 -43.35 -5.52 10.33
N ASN A 435 -42.93 -6.54 11.08
CA ASN A 435 -41.92 -6.43 12.13
C ASN A 435 -41.14 -7.75 12.13
N SER A 436 -39.90 -7.74 11.67
CA SER A 436 -39.09 -8.94 11.54
C SER A 436 -37.62 -8.63 11.74
N VAL A 437 -36.98 -9.41 12.60
CA VAL A 437 -35.53 -9.38 12.79
C VAL A 437 -34.86 -9.95 11.53
N LEU A 438 -33.92 -9.20 10.97
CA LEU A 438 -33.11 -9.63 9.83
C LEU A 438 -32.01 -10.59 10.29
N TRP A 439 -31.21 -10.16 11.25
CA TRP A 439 -30.16 -10.96 11.88
C TRP A 439 -29.87 -10.43 13.28
N LYS A 440 -29.26 -11.29 14.09
CA LYS A 440 -28.89 -10.95 15.47
C LYS A 440 -27.41 -10.64 15.59
N GLU A 441 -27.06 -9.93 16.66
CA GLU A 441 -25.68 -9.86 17.12
C GLU A 441 -25.10 -11.29 17.26
N GLY A 442 -23.88 -11.50 16.77
CA GLY A 442 -23.18 -12.78 16.76
C GLY A 442 -23.41 -13.63 15.50
N GLU A 443 -24.35 -13.27 14.63
CA GLU A 443 -24.61 -14.02 13.40
C GLU A 443 -23.50 -13.85 12.36
N SER A 444 -23.13 -14.92 11.65
CA SER A 444 -22.01 -14.91 10.70
C SER A 444 -22.26 -13.99 9.51
N LEU A 445 -21.22 -13.24 9.10
CA LEU A 445 -21.23 -12.38 7.92
C LEU A 445 -20.41 -12.97 6.75
N PRO A 446 -20.78 -12.69 5.48
CA PRO A 446 -21.99 -11.98 5.05
C PRO A 446 -23.26 -12.81 5.29
N THR A 447 -24.40 -12.14 5.43
CA THR A 447 -25.71 -12.79 5.66
C THR A 447 -26.77 -12.23 4.72
N ASN A 448 -27.79 -13.04 4.44
CA ASN A 448 -28.93 -12.67 3.63
C ASN A 448 -30.21 -13.21 4.27
N THR A 449 -31.15 -12.32 4.54
CA THR A 449 -32.43 -12.66 5.17
C THR A 449 -33.59 -12.23 4.30
N THR A 450 -34.58 -13.12 4.17
CA THR A 450 -35.84 -12.83 3.48
C THR A 450 -36.94 -12.54 4.50
N VAL A 451 -37.60 -11.40 4.33
CA VAL A 451 -38.79 -11.01 5.11
C VAL A 451 -40.02 -11.17 4.24
N SER A 452 -41.03 -11.88 4.76
CA SER A 452 -42.29 -12.10 4.05
C SER A 452 -43.42 -11.24 4.60
N PHE A 453 -44.25 -10.68 3.72
CA PHE A 453 -45.46 -9.94 4.09
C PHE A 453 -46.59 -10.11 3.08
N GLU A 454 -47.75 -9.54 3.39
CA GLU A 454 -48.97 -9.65 2.57
C GLU A 454 -48.75 -9.22 1.11
N PRO A 455 -49.51 -9.76 0.14
CA PRO A 455 -49.39 -9.44 -1.28
C PRO A 455 -49.99 -8.05 -1.60
N LYS A 456 -49.37 -7.00 -1.06
CA LYS A 456 -49.68 -5.59 -1.32
C LYS A 456 -48.39 -4.76 -1.35
N ASP A 457 -48.45 -3.62 -2.01
CA ASP A 457 -47.39 -2.61 -1.95
C ASP A 457 -47.16 -2.21 -0.49
N ALA A 458 -45.89 -2.03 -0.13
CA ALA A 458 -45.49 -1.77 1.26
C ALA A 458 -44.28 -0.84 1.32
N THR A 459 -44.26 0.02 2.34
CA THR A 459 -43.12 0.82 2.74
C THR A 459 -42.64 0.36 4.10
N VAL A 460 -41.39 -0.09 4.14
CA VAL A 460 -40.75 -0.62 5.34
C VAL A 460 -39.45 0.13 5.65
N MET A 461 -39.06 0.12 6.91
CA MET A 461 -37.86 0.74 7.42
C MET A 461 -36.87 -0.34 7.84
N VAL A 462 -35.67 -0.32 7.27
CA VAL A 462 -34.53 -1.09 7.75
C VAL A 462 -33.84 -0.29 8.85
N GLN A 463 -33.74 -0.85 10.05
CA GLN A 463 -33.20 -0.16 11.21
C GLN A 463 -32.45 -1.09 12.16
N TYR A 464 -31.64 -0.51 13.03
CA TYR A 464 -31.11 -1.22 14.18
C TYR A 464 -32.17 -1.34 15.27
N THR A 465 -32.13 -2.43 16.06
CA THR A 465 -32.99 -2.56 17.24
C THR A 465 -32.58 -1.58 18.33
N SER A 466 -33.54 -1.09 19.13
CA SER A 466 -33.33 -0.04 20.16
C SER A 466 -32.17 -0.30 21.12
N ASP A 467 -31.92 -1.57 21.43
CA ASP A 467 -30.96 -1.99 22.46
C ASP A 467 -29.55 -2.18 21.89
N SER A 468 -29.39 -2.11 20.56
CA SER A 468 -28.13 -2.35 19.85
C SER A 468 -27.49 -1.09 19.23
N VAL A 469 -28.14 0.08 19.31
CA VAL A 469 -27.70 1.28 18.57
C VAL A 469 -26.89 2.24 19.45
N PRO A 470 -25.81 2.85 18.93
CA PRO A 470 -25.29 4.09 19.48
C PRO A 470 -26.42 5.11 19.66
N HIS A 471 -26.46 5.82 20.80
CA HIS A 471 -27.58 6.69 21.17
C HIS A 471 -27.87 7.80 20.13
N ASP A 472 -26.87 8.17 19.33
CA ASP A 472 -26.93 9.17 18.27
C ASP A 472 -27.35 8.63 16.89
N GLN A 473 -27.58 7.32 16.77
CA GLN A 473 -27.88 6.63 15.49
C GLN A 473 -29.14 5.77 15.52
N GLN A 474 -30.03 5.97 16.51
CA GLN A 474 -31.30 5.24 16.66
C GLN A 474 -32.31 5.47 15.52
N ALA A 475 -32.01 6.37 14.58
CA ALA A 475 -32.87 6.63 13.44
C ALA A 475 -32.85 5.43 12.47
N PRO A 476 -33.95 5.20 11.75
CA PRO A 476 -33.94 4.22 10.68
C PRO A 476 -32.83 4.49 9.67
N TYR A 477 -32.21 3.42 9.19
CA TYR A 477 -31.15 3.51 8.20
C TYR A 477 -31.70 3.80 6.82
N MET A 478 -32.70 3.03 6.40
CA MET A 478 -33.21 3.09 5.04
C MET A 478 -34.70 2.83 5.01
N GLN A 479 -35.41 3.64 4.23
CA GLN A 479 -36.78 3.40 3.86
C GLN A 479 -36.80 2.67 2.52
N THR A 480 -37.53 1.57 2.43
CA THR A 480 -37.69 0.77 1.22
C THR A 480 -39.17 0.65 0.89
N THR A 481 -39.54 1.07 -0.31
CA THR A 481 -40.88 0.93 -0.86
C THR A 481 -40.86 -0.15 -1.94
N VAL A 482 -41.74 -1.14 -1.78
CA VAL A 482 -42.01 -2.21 -2.76
C VAL A 482 -43.29 -1.88 -3.50
N THR A 483 -43.24 -1.87 -4.83
CA THR A 483 -44.37 -1.54 -5.71
C THR A 483 -44.55 -2.55 -6.84
N GLY A 484 -45.71 -2.53 -7.47
CA GLY A 484 -46.02 -3.39 -8.62
C GLY A 484 -46.72 -4.69 -8.23
N VAL A 485 -47.18 -4.82 -6.98
CA VAL A 485 -47.83 -6.04 -6.50
C VAL A 485 -49.22 -6.19 -7.14
N GLU A 486 -49.96 -5.09 -7.32
CA GLU A 486 -51.28 -5.13 -7.93
C GLU A 486 -51.21 -5.59 -9.41
N GLU A 487 -50.21 -5.11 -10.16
CA GLU A 487 -49.92 -5.53 -11.52
C GLU A 487 -49.55 -7.02 -11.56
N ALA A 488 -48.65 -7.47 -10.70
CA ALA A 488 -48.25 -8.87 -10.62
C ALA A 488 -49.43 -9.80 -10.26
N LEU A 489 -50.35 -9.36 -9.39
CA LEU A 489 -51.58 -10.11 -9.07
C LEU A 489 -52.54 -10.19 -10.27
N LYS A 490 -52.63 -9.13 -11.08
CA LYS A 490 -53.41 -9.13 -12.33
C LYS A 490 -52.83 -10.11 -13.35
N GLU A 491 -51.51 -10.22 -13.46
CA GLU A 491 -50.83 -11.18 -14.36
C GLU A 491 -51.18 -12.64 -14.03
N ILE A 492 -51.37 -12.96 -12.75
CA ILE A 492 -51.77 -14.29 -12.29
C ILE A 492 -53.29 -14.46 -12.08
N ASN A 493 -54.07 -13.46 -12.48
CA ASN A 493 -55.54 -13.44 -12.42
C ASN A 493 -56.13 -13.65 -11.00
N LEU A 494 -55.44 -13.16 -9.96
CA LEU A 494 -55.90 -13.20 -8.58
C LEU A 494 -56.27 -11.80 -8.08
N SER A 495 -57.40 -11.67 -7.40
CA SER A 495 -57.68 -10.52 -6.54
C SER A 495 -56.86 -10.60 -5.25
N TYR A 496 -56.70 -9.48 -4.53
CA TYR A 496 -55.98 -9.45 -3.25
C TYR A 496 -56.50 -10.49 -2.24
N GLN A 497 -57.83 -10.61 -2.09
CA GLN A 497 -58.42 -11.59 -1.15
C GLN A 497 -58.16 -13.04 -1.59
N GLU A 498 -58.18 -13.32 -2.90
CA GLU A 498 -57.82 -14.63 -3.44
C GLU A 498 -56.31 -14.89 -3.26
N ALA A 499 -55.45 -13.89 -3.41
CA ALA A 499 -54.01 -14.02 -3.21
C ALA A 499 -53.66 -14.35 -1.76
N VAL A 500 -54.27 -13.65 -0.80
CA VAL A 500 -54.13 -13.95 0.64
C VAL A 500 -54.63 -15.37 0.95
N ALA A 501 -55.80 -15.76 0.42
CA ALA A 501 -56.34 -17.12 0.60
C ALA A 501 -55.46 -18.20 -0.04
N ALA A 502 -54.76 -17.87 -1.14
CA ALA A 502 -53.79 -18.74 -1.81
C ALA A 502 -52.41 -18.75 -1.13
N ASN A 503 -52.22 -18.02 -0.03
CA ASN A 503 -50.92 -17.87 0.64
C ASN A 503 -49.83 -17.27 -0.28
N VAL A 504 -50.23 -16.43 -1.25
CA VAL A 504 -49.31 -15.58 -2.03
C VAL A 504 -48.75 -14.52 -1.10
N ARG A 505 -47.45 -14.27 -1.19
CA ARG A 505 -46.72 -13.34 -0.30
C ARG A 505 -45.70 -12.52 -1.08
N VAL A 506 -45.37 -11.34 -0.58
CA VAL A 506 -44.16 -10.63 -1.00
C VAL A 506 -43.00 -11.10 -0.14
N GLU A 507 -41.86 -11.37 -0.77
CA GLU A 507 -40.58 -11.65 -0.12
C GLU A 507 -39.61 -10.51 -0.44
N LEU A 508 -39.18 -9.78 0.59
CA LEU A 508 -38.11 -8.79 0.53
C LEU A 508 -36.81 -9.43 1.01
N ASN A 509 -35.83 -9.51 0.13
CA ASN A 509 -34.51 -10.02 0.43
C ASN A 509 -33.59 -8.86 0.86
N VAL A 510 -33.00 -8.95 2.05
CA VAL A 510 -32.08 -7.95 2.58
C VAL A 510 -30.73 -8.61 2.86
N GLU A 511 -29.70 -8.07 2.24
CA GLU A 511 -28.32 -8.55 2.32
C GLU A 511 -27.48 -7.63 3.21
N GLN A 512 -26.63 -8.23 4.04
CA GLN A 512 -25.46 -7.56 4.59
C GLN A 512 -24.21 -8.03 3.85
N THR A 513 -23.65 -7.11 3.07
CA THR A 513 -22.50 -7.36 2.19
C THR A 513 -21.22 -7.68 2.97
N ALA A 514 -20.18 -8.12 2.26
CA ALA A 514 -18.84 -8.31 2.83
C ALA A 514 -18.20 -7.02 3.38
N PHE A 515 -18.70 -5.84 3.00
CA PHE A 515 -18.31 -4.55 3.58
C PHE A 515 -19.10 -4.20 4.86
N SER A 516 -19.98 -5.10 5.29
CA SER A 516 -20.97 -4.89 6.36
C SER A 516 -21.99 -3.78 6.07
N LEU A 517 -22.13 -3.37 4.81
CA LEU A 517 -23.22 -2.50 4.35
C LEU A 517 -24.50 -3.31 4.12
N VAL A 518 -25.65 -2.68 4.34
CA VAL A 518 -26.96 -3.33 4.31
C VAL A 518 -27.78 -2.80 3.14
N PHE A 519 -28.36 -3.71 2.35
CA PHE A 519 -29.17 -3.35 1.19
C PHE A 519 -30.37 -4.29 1.01
N PRO A 520 -31.54 -3.77 0.61
CA PRO A 520 -32.65 -4.58 0.12
C PRO A 520 -32.29 -4.99 -1.31
N ALA A 521 -31.85 -6.24 -1.47
CA ALA A 521 -31.29 -6.75 -2.72
C ALA A 521 -32.37 -6.98 -3.78
N SER A 522 -33.55 -7.47 -3.37
CA SER A 522 -34.66 -7.74 -4.29
C SER A 522 -35.99 -7.88 -3.55
N ALA A 523 -37.09 -7.60 -4.24
CA ALA A 523 -38.43 -8.00 -3.80
C ALA A 523 -39.10 -8.86 -4.88
N GLU A 524 -39.83 -9.89 -4.44
CA GLU A 524 -40.52 -10.83 -5.31
C GLU A 524 -41.90 -11.16 -4.77
N LEU A 525 -42.88 -11.30 -5.66
CA LEU A 525 -44.16 -11.94 -5.34
C LEU A 525 -43.99 -13.45 -5.48
N VAL A 526 -44.16 -14.17 -4.38
CA VAL A 526 -44.03 -15.62 -4.32
C VAL A 526 -45.41 -16.26 -4.36
N VAL A 527 -45.62 -17.07 -5.40
CA VAL A 527 -46.87 -17.79 -5.63
C VAL A 527 -46.63 -19.26 -5.30
N PRO A 528 -47.23 -19.79 -4.21
CA PRO A 528 -47.04 -21.17 -3.84
C PRO A 528 -47.67 -22.11 -4.87
N ALA A 529 -47.14 -23.31 -4.97
CA ALA A 529 -47.68 -24.30 -5.88
C ALA A 529 -49.10 -24.73 -5.47
N PRO A 530 -50.02 -24.96 -6.43
CA PRO A 530 -51.40 -25.30 -6.13
C PRO A 530 -51.54 -26.62 -5.37
N ALA A 531 -51.94 -26.56 -4.10
CA ALA A 531 -52.34 -27.75 -3.32
C ALA A 531 -53.73 -28.23 -3.77
N SER A 532 -53.95 -29.55 -3.84
CA SER A 532 -55.18 -30.15 -4.37
C SER A 532 -56.42 -29.82 -3.52
N SER A 533 -57.12 -28.73 -3.83
CA SER A 533 -58.53 -28.49 -3.45
C SER A 533 -59.19 -27.47 -4.38
N GLU A 534 -60.50 -27.59 -4.64
CA GLU A 534 -61.19 -26.97 -5.78
C GLU A 534 -61.43 -25.44 -5.65
N GLY A 535 -61.48 -24.75 -6.80
CA GLY A 535 -61.80 -23.31 -6.93
C GLY A 535 -60.59 -22.44 -7.31
N LEU A 536 -59.81 -22.02 -6.29
CA LEU A 536 -58.63 -21.15 -6.42
C LEU A 536 -57.48 -21.80 -7.22
N THR A 537 -57.39 -23.13 -7.12
CA THR A 537 -56.39 -23.99 -7.76
C THR A 537 -56.49 -24.01 -9.29
N GLY A 538 -57.64 -23.67 -9.88
CA GLY A 538 -57.83 -23.66 -11.34
C GLY A 538 -57.03 -22.55 -12.02
N LYS A 539 -57.16 -21.31 -11.55
CA LYS A 539 -56.42 -20.14 -12.04
C LYS A 539 -54.91 -20.31 -11.90
N LEU A 540 -54.47 -20.79 -10.74
CA LEU A 540 -53.06 -21.11 -10.49
C LEU A 540 -52.58 -22.25 -11.39
N LYS A 541 -53.33 -23.35 -11.55
CA LYS A 541 -52.92 -24.44 -12.47
C LYS A 541 -52.81 -23.98 -13.92
N GLU A 542 -53.71 -23.12 -14.41
CA GLU A 542 -53.62 -22.53 -15.75
C GLU A 542 -52.37 -21.67 -15.91
N TRP A 543 -52.05 -20.81 -14.94
CA TRP A 543 -50.83 -20.00 -14.98
C TRP A 543 -49.55 -20.83 -14.81
N PHE A 544 -49.57 -21.87 -13.97
CA PHE A 544 -48.45 -22.79 -13.79
C PHE A 544 -48.18 -23.59 -15.08
N SER A 545 -49.22 -24.05 -15.78
CA SER A 545 -49.13 -24.84 -17.02
C SER A 545 -48.95 -24.02 -18.31
N GLY A 546 -49.41 -22.76 -18.33
CA GLY A 546 -49.28 -21.87 -19.49
C GLY A 546 -47.84 -21.48 -19.85
N SER A 547 -46.91 -21.53 -18.89
CA SER A 547 -45.49 -21.26 -19.13
C SER A 547 -44.70 -22.45 -19.71
N ALA A 548 -45.30 -23.64 -19.82
CA ALA A 548 -44.61 -24.85 -20.31
C ALA A 548 -44.69 -25.03 -21.84
N LYS A 549 -45.12 -24.01 -22.60
CA LYS A 549 -45.36 -24.11 -24.06
C LYS A 549 -44.27 -23.52 -24.96
N GLU A 550 -43.13 -23.07 -24.43
CA GLU A 550 -42.08 -22.41 -25.24
C GLU A 550 -40.73 -23.15 -25.34
N GLU A 551 -40.55 -24.36 -24.80
CA GLU A 551 -39.30 -25.12 -24.98
C GLU A 551 -39.56 -26.59 -25.39
N GLU A 552 -39.97 -26.82 -26.63
CA GLU A 552 -39.74 -28.11 -27.32
C GLU A 552 -39.45 -27.85 -28.81
N GLU A 553 -38.19 -27.62 -29.16
CA GLU A 553 -37.67 -27.98 -30.50
C GLU A 553 -36.14 -28.22 -30.47
N ASN A 554 -35.72 -29.38 -29.96
CA ASN A 554 -34.80 -30.29 -30.66
C ASN A 554 -34.41 -31.47 -29.77
N GLY A 555 -34.90 -32.65 -30.14
CA GLY A 555 -34.49 -33.91 -29.52
C GLY A 555 -33.13 -34.39 -30.02
N THR A 556 -32.36 -35.01 -29.13
CA THR A 556 -31.77 -36.33 -29.41
C THR A 556 -31.56 -37.08 -28.09
N ALA A 557 -31.99 -38.33 -28.08
CA ALA A 557 -32.14 -39.18 -26.92
C ALA A 557 -30.81 -39.69 -26.36
N THR A 558 -30.72 -39.87 -25.03
CA THR A 558 -30.10 -41.06 -24.42
C THR A 558 -30.47 -41.22 -22.94
N GLU A 559 -30.96 -42.44 -22.65
CA GLU A 559 -30.94 -43.25 -21.43
C GLU A 559 -31.29 -42.68 -20.04
N ALA A 560 -32.27 -43.37 -19.44
CA ALA A 560 -32.85 -43.16 -18.13
C ALA A 560 -31.86 -43.38 -16.99
N THR A 561 -31.78 -42.41 -16.07
CA THR A 561 -31.42 -42.66 -14.67
C THR A 561 -32.46 -41.97 -13.79
N GLN A 562 -33.05 -42.74 -12.87
CA GLN A 562 -34.09 -42.31 -11.94
C GLN A 562 -33.60 -41.14 -11.08
N THR A 563 -34.36 -40.04 -11.07
CA THR A 563 -34.15 -38.87 -10.19
C THR A 563 -35.32 -38.82 -9.18
N PRO A 564 -35.11 -38.43 -7.91
CA PRO A 564 -36.12 -38.50 -6.85
C PRO A 564 -37.27 -37.51 -7.10
N GLU A 565 -38.45 -37.80 -6.54
CA GLU A 565 -39.66 -36.95 -6.54
C GLU A 565 -39.34 -35.45 -6.34
N GLN A 566 -39.51 -34.66 -7.41
CA GLN A 566 -39.49 -33.20 -7.33
C GLN A 566 -40.76 -32.73 -6.62
N GLN A 567 -40.60 -32.13 -5.44
CA GLN A 567 -41.65 -31.32 -4.81
C GLN A 567 -42.05 -30.17 -5.75
N PRO A 568 -43.33 -29.74 -5.73
CA PRO A 568 -43.80 -28.72 -6.66
C PRO A 568 -43.13 -27.36 -6.34
N GLN A 569 -42.38 -26.82 -7.31
CA GLN A 569 -41.64 -25.55 -7.18
C GLN A 569 -42.59 -24.34 -7.18
N GLU A 570 -42.42 -23.43 -6.21
CA GLU A 570 -43.06 -22.11 -6.20
C GLU A 570 -42.64 -21.29 -7.43
N LYS A 571 -43.52 -20.44 -7.97
CA LYS A 571 -43.17 -19.46 -9.01
C LYS A 571 -43.00 -18.07 -8.38
N ARG A 572 -42.11 -17.27 -8.94
CA ARG A 572 -41.71 -15.94 -8.42
C ARG A 572 -41.86 -14.89 -9.51
N ILE A 573 -42.41 -13.72 -9.17
CA ILE A 573 -42.52 -12.55 -10.05
C ILE A 573 -41.71 -11.43 -9.41
N LYS A 574 -40.76 -10.85 -10.15
CA LYS A 574 -39.92 -9.75 -9.64
C LYS A 574 -40.76 -8.49 -9.46
N LEU A 575 -40.58 -7.81 -8.34
CA LEU A 575 -41.24 -6.54 -8.02
C LEU A 575 -40.25 -5.37 -8.11
N GLU A 576 -40.79 -4.16 -8.19
CA GLU A 576 -40.00 -2.94 -8.19
C GLU A 576 -39.71 -2.49 -6.75
N THR A 577 -38.48 -2.04 -6.50
CA THR A 577 -38.05 -1.55 -5.19
C THR A 577 -37.39 -0.19 -5.31
N SER A 578 -37.77 0.73 -4.44
CA SER A 578 -37.12 2.04 -4.29
C SER A 578 -36.64 2.18 -2.86
N SER A 579 -35.36 2.51 -2.67
CA SER A 579 -34.78 2.66 -1.34
C SER A 579 -34.11 4.02 -1.19
N LEU A 580 -34.43 4.70 -0.10
CA LEU A 580 -33.93 6.03 0.23
C LEU A 580 -33.34 6.02 1.65
N PRO A 581 -32.20 6.67 1.88
CA PRO A 581 -31.68 6.87 3.24
C PRO A 581 -32.73 7.57 4.11
N ALA A 582 -33.00 7.02 5.29
CA ALA A 582 -34.01 7.56 6.20
C ALA A 582 -33.45 8.57 7.21
N SER A 583 -32.13 8.68 7.30
CA SER A 583 -31.41 9.55 8.23
C SER A 583 -30.12 10.08 7.60
N LEU A 584 -28.94 9.76 8.17
CA LEU A 584 -27.67 10.13 7.57
C LEU A 584 -27.53 9.44 6.22
N HIS A 585 -27.28 10.22 5.17
CA HIS A 585 -27.15 9.69 3.82
C HIS A 585 -25.67 9.67 3.37
N PRO A 586 -25.30 8.74 2.45
CA PRO A 586 -23.99 8.77 1.80
C PRO A 586 -23.76 10.11 1.07
N MET A 587 -22.51 10.46 0.78
CA MET A 587 -22.24 11.61 -0.09
C MET A 587 -22.92 11.40 -1.46
N THR A 588 -23.66 12.41 -1.92
CA THR A 588 -24.28 12.38 -3.25
C THR A 588 -23.21 12.42 -4.34
N VAL A 589 -23.56 12.04 -5.56
CA VAL A 589 -22.65 12.10 -6.70
C VAL A 589 -22.12 13.53 -6.90
N ASP A 590 -23.00 14.53 -6.79
CA ASP A 590 -22.61 15.94 -6.95
C ASP A 590 -21.69 16.43 -5.83
N ALA A 591 -21.98 16.06 -4.57
CA ALA A 591 -21.11 16.39 -3.44
C ALA A 591 -19.74 15.73 -3.58
N LYS A 592 -19.68 14.46 -4.00
CA LYS A 592 -18.42 13.78 -4.31
C LYS A 592 -17.66 14.49 -5.42
N GLY A 593 -18.34 14.88 -6.50
CA GLY A 593 -17.75 15.64 -7.61
C GLY A 593 -17.10 16.94 -7.15
N ALA A 594 -17.80 17.73 -6.34
CA ALA A 594 -17.29 18.99 -5.79
C ALA A 594 -16.07 18.76 -4.87
N SER A 595 -16.15 17.77 -3.98
CA SER A 595 -15.03 17.41 -3.10
C SER A 595 -13.82 16.89 -3.88
N MET A 596 -14.02 16.08 -4.93
CA MET A 596 -12.93 15.61 -5.80
C MET A 596 -12.25 16.77 -6.52
N GLU A 597 -13.01 17.72 -7.09
CA GLU A 597 -12.44 18.89 -7.75
C GLU A 597 -11.61 19.73 -6.77
N LYS A 598 -12.14 19.97 -5.58
CA LYS A 598 -11.46 20.67 -4.49
C LYS A 598 -10.15 19.99 -4.09
N LEU A 599 -10.19 18.68 -3.83
CA LEU A 599 -9.01 17.90 -3.45
C LEU A 599 -7.98 17.81 -4.58
N PHE A 600 -8.43 17.69 -5.83
CA PHE A 600 -7.56 17.72 -7.01
C PHE A 600 -6.82 19.05 -7.13
N ALA A 601 -7.52 20.17 -6.95
CA ALA A 601 -6.89 21.50 -6.97
C ALA A 601 -5.79 21.64 -5.90
N LEU A 602 -6.05 21.15 -4.68
CA LEU A 602 -5.06 21.12 -3.60
C LEU A 602 -3.85 20.24 -3.96
N ASN A 603 -4.10 19.01 -4.43
CA ASN A 603 -3.03 18.08 -4.83
C ASN A 603 -2.17 18.65 -5.97
N TYR A 604 -2.81 19.31 -6.94
CA TYR A 604 -2.13 19.93 -8.07
C TYR A 604 -1.25 21.10 -7.63
N ALA A 605 -1.78 21.99 -6.78
CA ALA A 605 -1.02 23.12 -6.24
C ALA A 605 0.22 22.65 -5.44
N GLU A 606 0.07 21.61 -4.61
CA GLU A 606 1.19 21.03 -3.87
C GLU A 606 2.23 20.38 -4.76
N THR A 607 1.79 19.66 -5.81
CA THR A 607 2.71 19.06 -6.78
C THR A 607 3.54 20.12 -7.49
N LEU A 608 2.91 21.22 -7.93
CA LEU A 608 3.62 22.35 -8.54
C LEU A 608 4.61 22.99 -7.57
N LYS A 609 4.23 23.16 -6.30
CA LYS A 609 5.11 23.69 -5.26
C LYS A 609 6.32 22.77 -5.03
N SER A 610 6.11 21.45 -4.88
CA SER A 610 7.19 20.47 -4.70
C SER A 610 8.15 20.47 -5.89
N LEU A 611 7.62 20.42 -7.11
CA LEU A 611 8.44 20.46 -8.34
C LEU A 611 9.29 21.72 -8.42
N ARG A 612 8.73 22.87 -8.01
CA ARG A 612 9.44 24.14 -7.96
C ARG A 612 10.56 24.12 -6.91
N GLU A 613 10.27 23.66 -5.69
CA GLU A 613 11.26 23.57 -4.61
C GLU A 613 12.37 22.57 -4.93
N GLU A 614 12.04 21.41 -5.50
CA GLU A 614 13.01 20.42 -6.00
C GLU A 614 13.89 21.01 -7.11
N SER A 615 13.28 21.72 -8.08
CA SER A 615 14.03 22.37 -9.16
C SER A 615 14.95 23.46 -8.63
N PHE A 616 14.49 24.24 -7.63
CA PHE A 616 15.30 25.26 -6.95
C PHE A 616 16.50 24.62 -6.24
N ASN A 617 16.26 23.62 -5.39
CA ASN A 617 17.31 22.93 -4.65
C ASN A 617 18.30 22.21 -5.57
N ALA A 618 17.83 21.57 -6.64
CA ALA A 618 18.67 20.93 -7.63
C ALA A 618 19.55 21.94 -8.39
N PHE A 619 18.98 23.11 -8.73
CA PHE A 619 19.73 24.18 -9.38
C PHE A 619 20.77 24.80 -8.44
N GLU A 620 20.40 25.09 -7.19
CA GLU A 620 21.31 25.59 -6.16
C GLU A 620 22.47 24.61 -5.92
N SER A 621 22.15 23.34 -5.67
CA SER A 621 23.15 22.27 -5.49
C SER A 621 24.09 22.19 -6.70
N LYS A 622 23.55 22.31 -7.90
CA LYS A 622 24.35 22.32 -9.14
C LYS A 622 25.32 23.49 -9.19
N LEU A 623 24.92 24.69 -8.79
CA LEU A 623 25.80 25.85 -8.76
C LEU A 623 26.95 25.66 -7.76
N TYR A 624 26.69 25.04 -6.59
CA TYR A 624 27.75 24.70 -5.65
C TYR A 624 28.71 23.65 -6.21
N VAL A 625 28.19 22.57 -6.80
CA VAL A 625 29.04 21.56 -7.47
C VAL A 625 29.87 22.18 -8.57
N LEU A 626 29.30 23.06 -9.39
CA LEU A 626 30.04 23.73 -10.47
C LEU A 626 31.16 24.62 -9.93
N LYS A 627 30.95 25.31 -8.81
CA LYS A 627 32.00 26.09 -8.14
C LYS A 627 33.19 25.20 -7.77
N ASP A 628 32.94 24.05 -7.17
CA ASP A 628 33.98 23.11 -6.75
C ASP A 628 34.71 22.50 -7.95
N VAL A 629 33.96 22.14 -8.99
CA VAL A 629 34.49 21.64 -10.27
C VAL A 629 35.42 22.67 -10.93
N MET A 630 35.05 23.95 -10.92
CA MET A 630 35.87 25.03 -11.46
C MET A 630 37.12 25.28 -10.61
N ALA A 631 37.01 25.22 -9.29
CA ALA A 631 38.13 25.38 -8.36
C ALA A 631 39.16 24.24 -8.48
N ASN A 632 38.68 23.01 -8.73
CA ASN A 632 39.51 21.80 -8.87
C ASN A 632 40.52 21.62 -7.72
N GLU A 633 40.04 21.82 -6.49
CA GLU A 633 40.88 21.61 -5.31
C GLU A 633 41.43 20.17 -5.30
N GLU A 634 42.73 20.05 -5.05
CA GLU A 634 43.46 18.77 -5.00
C GLU A 634 43.41 17.93 -6.30
N GLY A 635 43.01 18.51 -7.44
CA GLY A 635 42.96 17.81 -8.72
C GLY A 635 41.79 16.84 -8.88
N LYS A 636 40.79 16.87 -7.97
CA LYS A 636 39.61 15.98 -7.97
C LYS A 636 38.78 16.04 -9.25
N PHE A 637 38.80 17.18 -9.93
CA PHE A 637 38.06 17.44 -11.17
C PHE A 637 38.99 17.68 -12.37
N SER A 638 40.19 17.07 -12.34
CA SER A 638 41.18 17.18 -13.41
C SER A 638 40.63 16.80 -14.79
N ALA A 639 39.78 15.79 -14.89
CA ALA A 639 39.12 15.44 -16.16
C ALA A 639 38.28 16.59 -16.73
N PHE A 640 37.55 17.31 -15.88
CA PHE A 640 36.77 18.47 -16.29
C PHE A 640 37.68 19.63 -16.70
N GLN A 641 38.70 19.96 -15.90
CA GLN A 641 39.63 21.03 -16.24
C GLN A 641 40.39 20.76 -17.53
N ASN A 642 40.82 19.51 -17.74
CA ASN A 642 41.53 19.06 -18.93
C ASN A 642 40.64 19.12 -20.17
N ALA A 643 39.36 18.81 -20.04
CA ALA A 643 38.42 18.85 -21.15
C ALA A 643 37.86 20.25 -21.45
N THR A 644 38.17 21.28 -20.65
CA THR A 644 37.59 22.63 -20.76
C THR A 644 38.55 23.62 -21.42
N GLN A 645 38.08 24.36 -22.44
CA GLN A 645 38.87 25.42 -23.08
C GLN A 645 38.88 26.71 -22.24
N PRO A 646 39.89 27.59 -22.38
CA PRO A 646 39.98 28.83 -21.62
C PRO A 646 38.74 29.73 -21.72
N HIS A 647 38.20 29.91 -22.93
CA HIS A 647 37.02 30.75 -23.16
C HIS A 647 35.73 30.13 -22.57
N GLU A 648 35.63 28.80 -22.54
CA GLU A 648 34.51 28.09 -21.93
C GLU A 648 34.56 28.20 -20.42
N ARG A 649 35.76 28.19 -19.83
CA ARG A 649 35.96 28.41 -18.40
C ARG A 649 35.54 29.82 -17.99
N GLU A 650 35.91 30.83 -18.77
CA GLU A 650 35.47 32.21 -18.54
C GLU A 650 33.94 32.35 -18.68
N ALA A 651 33.35 31.75 -19.73
CA ALA A 651 31.91 31.74 -19.93
C ALA A 651 31.16 31.06 -18.77
N LEU A 652 31.64 29.91 -18.30
CA LEU A 652 31.09 29.21 -17.14
C LEU A 652 31.22 30.01 -15.86
N GLN A 653 32.37 30.61 -15.58
CA GLN A 653 32.57 31.46 -14.40
C GLN A 653 31.62 32.66 -14.40
N LYS A 654 31.48 33.31 -15.56
CA LYS A 654 30.57 34.45 -15.73
C LYS A 654 29.12 34.03 -15.55
N GLN A 655 28.69 32.94 -16.19
CA GLN A 655 27.31 32.46 -16.09
C GLN A 655 27.00 31.96 -14.68
N HIS A 656 27.94 31.27 -14.02
CA HIS A 656 27.81 30.83 -12.62
C HIS A 656 27.61 32.03 -11.69
N ALA A 657 28.46 33.06 -11.79
CA ALA A 657 28.32 34.26 -10.98
C ALA A 657 26.98 34.96 -11.22
N ALA A 658 26.54 35.08 -12.47
CA ALA A 658 25.24 35.64 -12.82
C ALA A 658 24.08 34.82 -12.26
N SER A 659 24.13 33.49 -12.37
CA SER A 659 23.11 32.58 -11.86
C SER A 659 23.05 32.55 -10.32
N MET A 660 24.19 32.64 -9.63
CA MET A 660 24.22 32.79 -8.16
C MET A 660 23.59 34.10 -7.71
N ALA A 661 23.95 35.22 -8.35
CA ALA A 661 23.35 36.53 -8.05
C ALA A 661 21.83 36.52 -8.29
N TRP A 662 21.40 35.93 -9.41
CA TRP A 662 19.97 35.76 -9.71
C TRP A 662 19.26 34.88 -8.66
N LEU A 663 19.89 33.80 -8.20
CA LEU A 663 19.33 32.92 -7.18
C LEU A 663 19.11 33.66 -5.85
N GLU A 664 20.05 34.52 -5.45
CA GLU A 664 19.97 35.33 -4.23
C GLU A 664 18.90 36.42 -4.33
N GLU A 665 18.81 37.12 -5.46
CA GLU A 665 17.92 38.27 -5.64
C GLU A 665 16.47 37.86 -6.00
N GLU A 666 16.30 36.94 -6.94
CA GLU A 666 15.01 36.59 -7.53
C GLU A 666 14.56 35.16 -7.22
N GLY A 667 15.51 34.26 -6.98
CA GLY A 667 15.28 32.81 -6.90
C GLY A 667 14.18 32.40 -5.91
N TRP A 668 14.10 33.06 -4.75
CA TRP A 668 13.07 32.79 -3.72
C TRP A 668 11.64 33.01 -4.20
N SER A 669 11.43 33.88 -5.19
CA SER A 669 10.12 34.21 -5.76
C SER A 669 9.91 33.70 -7.18
N ALA A 670 10.96 33.16 -7.81
CA ALA A 670 10.94 32.70 -9.20
C ALA A 670 9.99 31.51 -9.42
N SER A 671 9.34 31.48 -10.58
CA SER A 671 8.50 30.37 -11.03
C SER A 671 9.35 29.14 -11.39
N LEU A 672 8.70 27.98 -11.48
CA LEU A 672 9.33 26.73 -11.94
C LEU A 672 10.00 26.92 -13.31
N GLU A 673 9.32 27.61 -14.24
CA GLU A 673 9.82 27.86 -15.60
C GLU A 673 11.07 28.73 -15.59
N GLN A 674 11.09 29.79 -14.77
CA GLN A 674 12.25 30.67 -14.63
C GLN A 674 13.47 29.92 -14.08
N ILE A 675 13.28 29.11 -13.03
CA ILE A 675 14.35 28.28 -12.46
C ILE A 675 14.90 27.30 -13.51
N GLN A 676 14.02 26.66 -14.28
CA GLN A 676 14.43 25.75 -15.35
C GLN A 676 15.16 26.48 -16.48
N GLU A 677 14.75 27.70 -16.83
CA GLU A 677 15.41 28.52 -17.84
C GLU A 677 16.83 28.91 -17.42
N GLU A 678 17.02 29.36 -16.18
CA GLU A 678 18.35 29.67 -15.63
C GLU A 678 19.23 28.42 -15.56
N SER A 679 18.68 27.30 -15.11
CA SER A 679 19.40 26.02 -15.08
C SER A 679 19.86 25.58 -16.48
N LYS A 680 19.03 25.79 -17.52
CA LYS A 680 19.39 25.49 -18.91
C LYS A 680 20.59 26.29 -19.40
N LYS A 681 20.77 27.55 -18.98
CA LYS A 681 21.93 28.38 -19.38
C LYS A 681 23.24 27.75 -18.92
N ILE A 682 23.29 27.24 -17.68
CA ILE A 682 24.46 26.51 -17.16
C ILE A 682 24.62 25.16 -17.86
N ILE A 683 23.52 24.38 -18.01
CA ILE A 683 23.56 23.09 -18.70
C ILE A 683 24.13 23.22 -20.12
N ALA A 684 23.73 24.25 -20.86
CA ALA A 684 24.19 24.48 -22.23
C ALA A 684 25.70 24.70 -22.33
N LEU A 685 26.32 25.33 -21.33
CA LEU A 685 27.77 25.54 -21.29
C LEU A 685 28.52 24.30 -20.80
N GLU A 686 27.94 23.53 -19.87
CA GLU A 686 28.56 22.31 -19.34
C GLU A 686 28.51 21.13 -20.31
N GLN A 687 27.42 20.99 -21.08
CA GLN A 687 27.15 19.78 -21.85
C GLN A 687 28.27 19.43 -22.86
N PRO A 688 28.80 20.39 -23.66
CA PRO A 688 29.91 20.10 -24.58
C PRO A 688 31.19 19.64 -23.87
N ILE A 689 31.42 20.05 -22.63
CA ILE A 689 32.57 19.61 -21.82
C ILE A 689 32.33 18.19 -21.32
N LYS A 690 31.14 17.90 -20.80
CA LYS A 690 30.75 16.55 -20.37
C LYS A 690 30.81 15.54 -21.52
N ASP A 691 30.37 15.94 -22.71
CA ASP A 691 30.44 15.11 -23.91
C ASP A 691 31.89 14.80 -24.29
N ARG A 692 32.81 15.78 -24.21
CA ARG A 692 34.25 15.55 -24.39
C ARG A 692 34.82 14.56 -23.38
N ILE A 693 34.51 14.72 -22.09
CA ILE A 693 34.96 13.80 -21.04
C ILE A 693 34.48 12.37 -21.34
N LYS A 694 33.20 12.22 -21.67
CA LYS A 694 32.61 10.93 -22.03
C LYS A 694 33.28 10.33 -23.27
N ASN A 695 33.55 11.14 -24.29
CA ASN A 695 34.23 10.69 -25.51
C ASN A 695 35.65 10.21 -25.22
N VAL A 696 36.41 10.91 -24.38
CA VAL A 696 37.76 10.48 -23.95
C VAL A 696 37.69 9.13 -23.22
N GLN A 697 36.72 8.94 -22.33
CA GLN A 697 36.52 7.68 -21.62
C GLN A 697 36.20 6.52 -22.57
N VAL A 698 35.16 6.68 -23.41
CA VAL A 698 34.74 5.63 -24.37
C VAL A 698 35.88 5.29 -25.33
N LYS A 699 36.63 6.29 -25.79
CA LYS A 699 37.80 6.09 -26.65
C LYS A 699 38.93 5.34 -25.94
N GLY A 700 39.19 5.65 -24.67
CA GLY A 700 40.18 4.94 -23.85
C GLY A 700 39.81 3.46 -23.66
N ASP A 701 38.53 3.18 -23.41
CA ASP A 701 38.01 1.81 -23.28
C ASP A 701 38.17 1.03 -24.59
N ALA A 702 37.76 1.62 -25.72
CA ALA A 702 37.92 1.01 -27.04
C ALA A 702 39.41 0.75 -27.39
N LEU A 703 40.32 1.66 -26.99
CA LEU A 703 41.75 1.49 -27.20
C LEU A 703 42.30 0.33 -26.37
N ASN A 704 41.92 0.24 -25.10
CA ASN A 704 42.30 -0.85 -24.21
C ASN A 704 41.83 -2.21 -24.75
N ASP A 705 40.60 -2.28 -25.27
CA ASP A 705 40.05 -3.49 -25.85
C ASP A 705 40.77 -3.90 -27.14
N LEU A 706 41.08 -2.95 -28.02
CA LEU A 706 41.93 -3.22 -29.19
C LEU A 706 43.32 -3.71 -28.78
N GLN A 707 43.96 -3.08 -27.80
CA GLN A 707 45.27 -3.52 -27.30
C GLN A 707 45.23 -4.92 -26.69
N ARG A 708 44.16 -5.27 -25.97
CA ARG A 708 43.92 -6.62 -25.45
C ARG A 708 43.74 -7.62 -26.60
N ALA A 709 42.98 -7.27 -27.63
CA ALA A 709 42.79 -8.12 -28.82
C ALA A 709 44.12 -8.37 -29.55
N LEU A 710 44.93 -7.33 -29.75
CA LEU A 710 46.27 -7.44 -30.35
C LEU A 710 47.19 -8.32 -29.50
N PHE A 711 47.18 -8.15 -28.17
CA PHE A 711 47.99 -8.98 -27.26
C PHE A 711 47.56 -10.46 -27.27
N ALA A 712 46.25 -10.72 -27.24
CA ALA A 712 45.70 -12.08 -27.36
C ALA A 712 46.07 -12.71 -28.70
N GLY A 713 45.95 -11.96 -29.80
CA GLY A 713 46.36 -12.38 -31.14
C GLY A 713 47.84 -12.77 -31.22
N ARG A 714 48.74 -11.95 -30.66
CA ARG A 714 50.19 -12.26 -30.58
C ARG A 714 50.46 -13.52 -29.75
N THR A 715 49.82 -13.65 -28.61
CA THR A 715 49.97 -14.83 -27.73
C THR A 715 49.53 -16.09 -28.46
N PHE A 716 48.42 -16.01 -29.20
CA PHE A 716 47.95 -17.09 -30.05
C PHE A 716 48.92 -17.40 -31.19
N LEU A 717 49.47 -16.42 -31.90
CA LEU A 717 50.46 -16.66 -32.97
C LEU A 717 51.67 -17.43 -32.46
N GLN A 718 52.17 -17.12 -31.26
CA GLN A 718 53.27 -17.86 -30.64
C GLN A 718 52.91 -19.34 -30.40
N GLN A 719 51.70 -19.60 -29.90
CA GLN A 719 51.19 -20.97 -29.70
C GLN A 719 50.94 -21.68 -31.03
N ALA A 720 50.34 -20.99 -32.01
CA ALA A 720 50.04 -21.52 -33.33
C ALA A 720 51.32 -21.89 -34.11
N ARG A 721 52.35 -21.03 -34.09
CA ARG A 721 53.67 -21.34 -34.68
C ARG A 721 54.37 -22.50 -33.97
N LYS A 722 54.23 -22.61 -32.64
CA LYS A 722 54.74 -23.77 -31.89
C LYS A 722 54.00 -25.06 -32.28
N ASN A 723 52.67 -25.02 -32.39
CA ASN A 723 51.87 -26.18 -32.81
C ASN A 723 52.21 -26.63 -34.25
N LEU A 724 52.37 -25.68 -35.16
CA LEU A 724 52.81 -25.90 -36.56
C LEU A 724 54.18 -26.59 -36.68
N THR A 725 55.05 -26.41 -35.69
CA THR A 725 56.41 -26.97 -35.69
C THR A 725 56.54 -28.26 -34.88
N THR A 726 55.54 -28.62 -34.07
CA THR A 726 55.62 -29.75 -33.12
C THR A 726 54.57 -30.85 -33.30
N THR A 727 53.50 -30.62 -34.09
CA THR A 727 52.42 -31.60 -34.29
C THR A 727 52.11 -31.82 -35.77
N ASP A 728 51.96 -33.08 -36.19
CA ASP A 728 51.55 -33.45 -37.56
C ASP A 728 50.07 -33.15 -37.86
N GLU A 729 49.29 -32.72 -36.86
CA GLU A 729 47.86 -32.40 -36.91
C GLU A 729 47.58 -30.90 -36.66
N SER A 730 48.37 -30.01 -37.25
CA SER A 730 48.14 -28.56 -37.11
C SER A 730 46.72 -28.16 -37.59
N ARG A 731 46.08 -27.28 -36.82
CA ARG A 731 44.75 -26.73 -37.13
C ARG A 731 44.76 -25.65 -38.21
N TYR A 732 45.93 -25.06 -38.48
CA TYR A 732 46.11 -23.91 -39.37
C TYR A 732 47.28 -24.17 -40.31
N THR A 733 47.30 -23.50 -41.46
CA THR A 733 48.42 -23.50 -42.40
C THR A 733 49.42 -22.39 -42.08
N PHE A 734 50.67 -22.52 -42.56
CA PHE A 734 51.67 -21.44 -42.44
C PHE A 734 51.18 -20.14 -43.06
N LYS A 735 50.53 -20.22 -44.23
CA LYS A 735 49.98 -19.06 -44.94
C LYS A 735 48.94 -18.31 -44.09
N GLU A 736 48.02 -19.01 -43.45
CA GLU A 736 46.98 -18.39 -42.61
C GLU A 736 47.54 -17.76 -41.33
N VAL A 737 48.55 -18.38 -40.73
CA VAL A 737 49.25 -17.81 -39.57
C VAL A 737 50.08 -16.59 -39.98
N ASP A 738 50.73 -16.62 -41.13
CA ASP A 738 51.47 -15.48 -41.70
C ASP A 738 50.53 -14.33 -42.10
N GLU A 739 49.34 -14.63 -42.64
CA GLU A 739 48.31 -13.64 -42.98
C GLU A 739 47.74 -12.96 -41.73
N PHE A 740 47.46 -13.73 -40.66
CA PHE A 740 47.02 -13.14 -39.39
C PHE A 740 48.13 -12.31 -38.72
N GLU A 741 49.38 -12.76 -38.79
CA GLU A 741 50.54 -11.96 -38.33
C GLU A 741 50.69 -10.65 -39.11
N ALA A 742 50.53 -10.70 -40.44
CA ALA A 742 50.53 -9.51 -41.28
C ALA A 742 49.38 -8.56 -40.91
N HIS A 743 48.18 -9.08 -40.62
CA HIS A 743 47.04 -8.27 -40.20
C HIS A 743 47.26 -7.60 -38.83
N LEU A 744 47.78 -8.33 -37.83
CA LEU A 744 48.15 -7.73 -36.54
C LEU A 744 49.20 -6.63 -36.71
N PHE A 745 50.23 -6.89 -37.53
CA PHE A 745 51.29 -5.92 -37.80
C PHE A 745 50.77 -4.66 -38.53
N GLN A 746 49.84 -4.82 -39.48
CA GLN A 746 49.18 -3.71 -40.16
C GLN A 746 48.36 -2.86 -39.19
N THR A 747 47.53 -3.51 -38.36
CA THR A 747 46.70 -2.82 -37.35
C THR A 747 47.56 -2.07 -36.34
N GLU A 748 48.69 -2.63 -35.92
CA GLU A 748 49.64 -1.97 -35.02
C GLU A 748 50.36 -0.78 -35.67
N ASN A 749 50.76 -0.91 -36.93
CA ASN A 749 51.41 0.17 -37.68
C ASN A 749 50.45 1.30 -38.04
N TRP A 750 49.16 1.00 -38.17
CA TRP A 750 48.10 2.00 -38.25
C TRP A 750 47.92 2.70 -36.89
N LEU A 751 47.82 1.94 -35.80
CA LEU A 751 47.51 2.47 -34.48
C LEU A 751 48.66 3.30 -33.87
N ARG A 752 49.91 2.85 -33.98
CA ARG A 752 51.07 3.48 -33.34
C ARG A 752 51.27 4.98 -33.70
N PRO A 753 51.29 5.40 -34.98
CA PRO A 753 51.44 6.82 -35.31
C PRO A 753 50.23 7.65 -34.86
N LEU A 754 49.03 7.06 -34.87
CA LEU A 754 47.81 7.70 -34.40
C LEU A 754 47.84 7.92 -32.89
N MET A 755 48.25 6.93 -32.09
CA MET A 755 48.44 7.06 -30.64
C MET A 755 49.41 8.19 -30.30
N ARG A 756 50.54 8.29 -31.01
CA ARG A 756 51.52 9.38 -30.80
C ARG A 756 50.95 10.76 -31.12
N LYS A 757 50.12 10.85 -32.17
CA LYS A 757 49.44 12.10 -32.54
C LYS A 757 48.40 12.47 -31.48
N ASP A 758 47.72 11.50 -30.90
CA ASP A 758 46.73 11.68 -29.85
C ASP A 758 47.35 12.07 -28.50
N GLU A 759 48.50 11.49 -28.15
CA GLU A 759 49.29 11.88 -26.96
C GLU A 759 49.76 13.34 -27.00
N GLN A 760 49.86 13.92 -28.20
CA GLN A 760 50.26 15.32 -28.42
C GLN A 760 49.07 16.29 -28.55
N ALA A 761 47.84 15.76 -28.71
CA ALA A 761 46.65 16.57 -28.82
C ALA A 761 46.24 17.12 -27.45
N MET A 762 45.67 18.32 -27.43
CA MET A 762 45.09 18.84 -26.19
C MET A 762 43.83 18.04 -25.84
N PRO A 763 43.47 17.86 -24.56
CA PRO A 763 42.36 16.98 -24.19
C PRO A 763 40.97 17.47 -24.63
N TRP A 764 40.85 18.71 -25.14
CA TRP A 764 39.65 19.27 -25.74
C TRP A 764 39.65 19.25 -27.27
N GLU A 765 40.71 18.79 -27.92
CA GLU A 765 40.80 18.64 -29.36
C GLU A 765 40.18 17.32 -29.83
N GLU A 766 39.69 17.31 -31.06
CA GLU A 766 39.25 16.08 -31.70
C GLU A 766 40.48 15.21 -31.96
N GLY A 767 40.48 14.01 -31.36
CA GLY A 767 41.66 13.16 -31.37
C GLY A 767 41.97 12.56 -32.74
N ALA A 768 43.13 11.92 -32.87
CA ALA A 768 43.64 11.36 -34.12
C ALA A 768 42.84 10.15 -34.64
N TYR A 769 41.95 9.60 -33.82
CA TYR A 769 41.07 8.47 -34.08
C TYR A 769 39.83 8.54 -33.18
N THR A 770 38.76 7.92 -33.64
CA THR A 770 37.47 7.79 -32.97
C THR A 770 37.35 6.43 -32.26
N ALA A 771 36.45 6.33 -31.28
CA ALA A 771 36.13 5.05 -30.64
C ALA A 771 35.64 4.01 -31.66
N THR A 772 34.81 4.43 -32.62
CA THR A 772 34.30 3.57 -33.70
C THR A 772 35.41 2.98 -34.57
N GLU A 773 36.43 3.77 -34.91
CA GLU A 773 37.58 3.27 -35.68
C GLU A 773 38.38 2.22 -34.90
N LEU A 774 38.58 2.42 -33.60
CA LEU A 774 39.24 1.46 -32.72
C LEU A 774 38.42 0.17 -32.55
N GLU A 775 37.12 0.30 -32.32
CA GLU A 775 36.21 -0.85 -32.19
C GLU A 775 36.17 -1.67 -33.47
N ASN A 776 36.12 -1.03 -34.64
CA ASN A 776 36.13 -1.72 -35.92
C ASN A 776 37.48 -2.44 -36.15
N ALA A 777 38.60 -1.80 -35.83
CA ALA A 777 39.92 -2.44 -35.89
C ALA A 777 40.01 -3.64 -34.91
N GLY A 778 39.49 -3.48 -33.70
CA GLY A 778 39.46 -4.54 -32.68
C GLY A 778 38.60 -5.72 -33.09
N ARG A 779 37.41 -5.44 -33.65
CA ARG A 779 36.51 -6.46 -34.20
C ARG A 779 37.17 -7.21 -35.35
N SER A 780 37.83 -6.52 -36.27
CA SER A 780 38.54 -7.15 -37.39
C SER A 780 39.62 -8.13 -36.91
N VAL A 781 40.41 -7.75 -35.90
CA VAL A 781 41.41 -8.62 -35.27
C VAL A 781 40.75 -9.83 -34.59
N GLN A 782 39.65 -9.60 -33.86
CA GLN A 782 38.91 -10.67 -33.19
C GLN A 782 38.26 -11.64 -34.18
N GLU A 783 37.74 -11.16 -35.30
CA GLU A 783 37.13 -11.99 -36.34
C GLU A 783 38.16 -12.96 -36.96
N TYR A 784 39.34 -12.46 -37.35
CA TYR A 784 40.44 -13.31 -37.82
C TYR A 784 40.89 -14.32 -36.76
N PHE A 785 41.02 -13.86 -35.51
CA PHE A 785 41.37 -14.72 -34.38
C PHE A 785 40.33 -15.84 -34.16
N MET A 786 39.04 -15.51 -34.27
CA MET A 786 37.93 -16.47 -34.15
C MET A 786 37.86 -17.43 -35.33
N GLU A 787 38.12 -16.97 -36.56
CA GLU A 787 38.16 -17.84 -37.73
C GLU A 787 39.24 -18.92 -37.59
N LEU A 788 40.43 -18.55 -37.10
CA LEU A 788 41.48 -19.51 -36.82
C LEU A 788 41.09 -20.38 -35.63
N THR A 789 40.79 -19.83 -34.45
CA THR A 789 40.51 -20.67 -33.26
C THR A 789 39.36 -21.67 -33.43
N ASN A 790 38.36 -21.38 -34.27
CA ASN A 790 37.21 -22.26 -34.53
C ASN A 790 37.43 -23.31 -35.63
N ARG A 791 38.58 -23.34 -36.32
CA ARG A 791 38.87 -24.34 -37.36
C ARG A 791 39.26 -25.71 -36.80
N LYS A 792 38.77 -26.75 -37.48
CA LYS A 792 39.07 -28.16 -37.18
C LYS A 792 40.45 -28.55 -37.76
N PRO A 793 41.17 -29.52 -37.16
CA PRO A 793 42.50 -29.95 -37.63
C PRO A 793 42.52 -30.41 -39.08
N VAL A 794 43.55 -29.98 -39.83
CA VAL A 794 43.72 -30.32 -41.25
C VAL A 794 44.39 -31.68 -41.37
N LYS A 795 43.72 -32.68 -41.98
CA LYS A 795 44.37 -33.94 -42.38
C LYS A 795 45.16 -33.72 -43.66
N LYS A 796 46.48 -33.96 -43.66
CA LYS A 796 47.30 -33.97 -44.88
C LYS A 796 46.86 -35.13 -45.80
N THR A 797 46.38 -34.82 -46.99
CA THR A 797 46.25 -35.77 -48.11
C THR A 797 47.45 -35.63 -49.04
N SER A 798 48.07 -36.76 -49.38
CA SER A 798 49.16 -36.88 -50.36
C SER A 798 48.66 -36.66 -51.80
N GLU A 799 49.55 -36.11 -52.61
CA GLU A 799 49.44 -35.70 -54.02
C GLU A 799 48.68 -36.64 -54.98
N SER A 800 47.96 -36.06 -55.96
CA SER A 800 48.00 -36.53 -57.35
C SER A 800 47.59 -35.46 -58.36
N ALA A 801 48.30 -35.49 -59.49
CA ALA A 801 48.27 -34.64 -60.68
C ALA A 801 46.91 -34.35 -61.36
N SER A 802 46.88 -33.19 -62.04
CA SER A 802 46.66 -33.01 -63.49
C SER A 802 45.60 -31.97 -63.92
N THR A 803 46.05 -31.14 -64.87
CA THR A 803 45.36 -30.54 -66.03
C THR A 803 44.32 -29.41 -65.87
N SER A 804 44.79 -28.19 -66.20
CA SER A 804 44.31 -27.26 -67.23
C SER A 804 42.82 -27.16 -67.59
N ALA A 805 42.23 -25.97 -67.46
CA ALA A 805 41.67 -25.17 -68.57
C ALA A 805 41.08 -23.82 -68.07
N THR A 806 41.55 -22.75 -68.71
CA THR A 806 40.86 -21.55 -69.24
C THR A 806 39.42 -21.25 -68.78
N GLU A 807 39.14 -20.03 -68.27
CA GLU A 807 38.48 -18.93 -69.00
C GLU A 807 38.18 -17.68 -68.14
N THR A 808 38.48 -16.55 -68.77
CA THR A 808 37.94 -15.18 -68.73
C THR A 808 36.64 -14.84 -67.99
N ALA A 809 36.64 -13.64 -67.38
CA ALA A 809 35.61 -12.56 -67.32
C ALA A 809 34.15 -12.93 -66.94
N GLU A 810 33.37 -12.13 -66.20
CA GLU A 810 33.18 -10.69 -66.22
C GLU A 810 32.24 -10.29 -65.05
N SER A 811 32.42 -9.06 -64.54
CA SER A 811 31.42 -8.09 -64.02
C SER A 811 30.27 -8.46 -63.05
N ALA A 812 30.07 -7.51 -62.12
CA ALA A 812 28.81 -6.92 -61.64
C ALA A 812 28.31 -7.30 -60.23
N GLU A 813 28.55 -6.36 -59.31
CA GLU A 813 27.55 -5.65 -58.50
C GLU A 813 26.39 -6.45 -57.85
N SER A 814 26.39 -6.43 -56.51
CA SER A 814 25.44 -5.66 -55.69
C SER A 814 24.76 -6.42 -54.54
N THR A 815 24.51 -5.63 -53.48
CA THR A 815 23.50 -5.79 -52.42
C THR A 815 23.73 -6.82 -51.31
N SER A 816 24.11 -6.27 -50.16
CA SER A 816 23.98 -6.87 -48.84
C SER A 816 22.58 -6.64 -48.26
N ALA A 817 21.93 -7.71 -47.79
CA ALA A 817 20.85 -7.67 -46.83
C ALA A 817 21.13 -8.67 -45.69
N SER A 818 21.29 -8.11 -44.49
CA SER A 818 20.97 -8.62 -43.15
C SER A 818 20.41 -10.04 -43.01
N ALA A 819 20.95 -10.81 -42.06
CA ALA A 819 20.13 -11.41 -41.00
C ALA A 819 20.98 -11.82 -39.78
N SER A 820 20.46 -11.44 -38.61
CA SER A 820 20.88 -11.81 -37.27
C SER A 820 20.68 -13.30 -36.96
N ALA A 821 21.36 -13.82 -35.94
CA ALA A 821 20.69 -14.47 -34.78
C ALA A 821 21.70 -15.12 -33.81
N THR A 822 21.79 -14.54 -32.61
CA THR A 822 21.65 -15.17 -31.29
C THR A 822 21.95 -16.67 -31.13
N SER A 823 22.74 -17.01 -30.10
CA SER A 823 22.17 -17.51 -28.83
C SER A 823 23.26 -17.84 -27.81
N ALA A 824 23.00 -17.44 -26.58
CA ALA A 824 23.74 -17.83 -25.38
C ALA A 824 23.15 -19.12 -24.81
N THR A 825 23.98 -19.90 -24.12
CA THR A 825 23.55 -20.52 -22.85
C THR A 825 24.76 -20.94 -22.02
N SER A 826 24.65 -20.62 -20.73
CA SER A 826 25.38 -21.09 -19.55
C SER A 826 25.37 -22.64 -19.45
N GLU A 827 26.18 -23.33 -18.65
CA GLU A 827 26.23 -23.24 -17.19
C GLU A 827 27.21 -24.27 -16.58
N SER A 828 27.68 -23.96 -15.36
CA SER A 828 27.98 -24.88 -14.25
C SER A 828 29.42 -25.44 -14.01
N ALA A 829 29.89 -25.10 -12.80
CA ALA A 829 30.33 -25.99 -11.71
C ALA A 829 31.80 -26.46 -11.58
N HIS A 830 32.42 -25.87 -10.55
CA HIS A 830 33.04 -26.50 -9.37
C HIS A 830 34.40 -27.25 -9.43
N THR A 831 35.28 -26.72 -8.57
CA THR A 831 36.10 -27.37 -7.51
C THR A 831 37.50 -27.94 -7.78
N THR A 832 38.39 -27.42 -6.93
CA THR A 832 39.45 -28.06 -6.12
C THR A 832 40.77 -28.51 -6.76
N SER A 833 41.85 -27.88 -6.28
CA SER A 833 42.88 -28.48 -5.40
C SER A 833 44.31 -28.02 -5.74
N THR A 834 44.96 -27.48 -4.70
CA THR A 834 46.36 -27.06 -4.54
C THR A 834 47.33 -28.26 -4.65
N PRO A 835 48.68 -28.10 -4.79
CA PRO A 835 49.51 -27.70 -3.62
C PRO A 835 50.82 -26.90 -3.87
N GLU A 836 51.22 -26.21 -2.80
CA GLU A 836 52.57 -26.00 -2.23
C GLU A 836 53.73 -25.34 -3.01
N SER A 837 54.28 -24.25 -2.44
CA SER A 837 55.64 -24.29 -1.85
C SER A 837 55.93 -23.16 -0.82
N LYS A 838 56.36 -23.62 0.35
CA LYS A 838 56.89 -23.03 1.60
C LYS A 838 57.74 -21.75 1.54
N SER A 839 57.58 -20.90 2.56
CA SER A 839 58.59 -20.61 3.61
C SER A 839 57.99 -19.74 4.74
N THR A 840 57.62 -20.29 5.91
CA THR A 840 58.37 -20.34 7.21
C THR A 840 58.94 -19.02 7.73
N GLU A 841 58.32 -18.43 8.76
CA GLU A 841 58.74 -18.40 10.19
C GLU A 841 57.83 -17.40 10.97
N THR A 842 56.94 -17.85 11.85
CA THR A 842 57.04 -17.91 13.35
C THR A 842 57.35 -16.56 14.02
N SER A 843 56.67 -16.10 15.08
CA SER A 843 55.67 -16.70 15.98
C SER A 843 55.18 -15.63 16.98
N THR A 844 54.20 -16.04 17.80
CA THR A 844 53.79 -15.52 19.13
C THR A 844 53.00 -14.21 19.13
N SER A 845 51.73 -14.08 19.53
CA SER A 845 50.80 -14.75 20.48
C SER A 845 50.37 -13.70 21.50
N GLU A 846 49.11 -13.31 21.52
CA GLU A 846 48.14 -13.63 22.58
C GLU A 846 46.88 -12.76 22.49
N ALA A 847 45.82 -13.35 23.03
CA ALA A 847 44.43 -12.96 22.95
C ALA A 847 44.10 -11.65 23.70
N GLY A 848 43.03 -11.00 23.23
CA GLY A 848 42.35 -9.93 23.95
C GLY A 848 40.92 -9.76 23.46
N HIS A 849 39.97 -10.03 24.37
CA HIS A 849 38.58 -9.58 24.38
C HIS A 849 38.38 -8.13 23.89
N HIS A 850 37.22 -7.84 23.26
CA HIS A 850 36.37 -6.63 23.46
C HIS A 850 35.10 -6.80 22.59
N THR A 851 33.90 -7.04 23.14
CA THR A 851 32.89 -6.08 23.66
C THR A 851 32.48 -4.96 22.69
N HIS A 852 31.17 -4.91 22.41
CA HIS A 852 30.29 -3.76 22.13
C HIS A 852 30.89 -2.51 21.48
N ASP A 853 30.32 -2.09 20.35
CA ASP A 853 29.56 -0.82 20.33
C ASP A 853 28.75 -0.63 19.04
N GLU A 854 27.69 0.15 19.23
CA GLU A 854 26.66 0.62 18.31
C GLU A 854 27.22 1.59 17.25
N LEU A 855 26.66 1.55 16.04
CA LEU A 855 26.01 2.65 15.32
C LEU A 855 25.39 2.17 14.01
#